data_AF-A0A2V7MZ42-F1
#
_entry.id   AF-A0A2V7MZ42-F1
#
_cell.length_a   1.000
_cell.length_b   1.000
_cell.length_c   1.000
_cell.angle_alpha   90.00
_cell.angle_beta   90.00
_cell.angle_gamma   90.00
#
_symmetry.space_group_name_H-M   'P 1'
#
loop_
_entity.id
_entity.type
_entity.pdbx_description
1 polymer ?
#
loop_
_entity_poly.entity_id
_entity_poly.type
_entity_poly.pdbx_seq_one_letter_code
_entity_poly.pdbx_strand_id
1 'polypeptide(L)'
;MPWRSAFRAAYPATALAAILQLGSPPAFAQLVRPPESGGQITSIGQPKRYRFLAGLSSGLWTEQPGSALMVRAEGGVSRHLMSPVVGLMEAGVEGFVGWRGTEGDGGLRAMLNVPYFGLGVGAEYNVPDAHLNFVVGSTTPVRRGGIIRPGGMLRINWYPMESHGFTIGFLLPIGDPLAGRTRPIRDYVVVARDFAPPIPYQVSNQALNEAIDSLAVSAEWIRRLTVPFLDQDARDTRTAEARLAAFLAELRAHVAQRSSEQEFRYFHAQLERTFRIAAGNDSIGTRMASIARRILLYQVILPYNSLLGQKKKSDELVELGIGAHGRFSREALKSGLLNGAALEPVLYVFQRLTEIMEQERARAAKQWDDPRLVWLPLQYALLPEQYDSQEEIDALIDSITGVKFTDHNEVRYLANLEFHWELLRTIKETEDYHVLWIHDFPAITSQGLLDSAALDQVVDGYLTTLAERLEAYDSVGRIPMYFIFLDEHYYEARKSRIWMTILEDPLHASAEVEAGTQEQKARLRAALERIRAAVRDSKVLQAEARQYGDAWLRNRVKVHVNITNRADPSFWSGGLVSTVFAYPDNVMRDHRKIVFHDVTEADPFRGEALYTGMGVGQQYMGPTWDDRAIRVKGPALLELKRAARNLLLSQGIAESDLPPPFRLRSEPVFPGEGSVPQVADGAHVFSTRALQLSNGTGYLPKPLNVGKALLYSLMGNGAVIKVPDSLWNSFMYAGLLVGACLRGTQVLIVTPAALNMPSYGAPQLSRSWELTSRLLMVRDALGGPIGEAGGMLQVGLYTLPPDQRGLASRAQTWIEQVGQTVFLKGLMPFFDNAEPAVADAATHAGVPGAGPPKLHQKVQFIATGPFWSRVSAAPEWRQFMDTYLRYREATYNSGKSAKGADVLETELAQLAGQIYQRVRGVPGAASYAIVGSQNQDYRGMFMDGEVAVVFSGAESLVPLVDIAFLEGTVTWLQDRATLDRLLPPPSEYMRRLVRVGKDGL
;
A
#
# COMPACT_ATOMS: atom_id res chain seq x y z
N MET A 1 -52.38 18.24 -41.33
CA MET A 1 -52.76 17.35 -42.46
C MET A 1 -51.49 16.75 -43.06
N PRO A 2 -51.50 15.51 -43.57
CA PRO A 2 -50.99 14.37 -42.81
C PRO A 2 -49.75 13.68 -43.41
N TRP A 3 -49.00 13.05 -42.51
CA TRP A 3 -48.41 11.71 -42.59
C TRP A 3 -48.62 10.91 -43.88
N ARG A 4 -47.51 10.37 -44.41
CA ARG A 4 -47.29 9.05 -45.04
C ARG A 4 -46.50 9.15 -46.34
N SER A 5 -45.20 8.81 -46.30
CA SER A 5 -44.67 7.66 -47.05
C SER A 5 -43.15 7.53 -46.91
N ALA A 6 -42.74 6.36 -46.42
CA ALA A 6 -41.45 5.69 -46.67
C ALA A 6 -40.17 6.17 -45.94
N PHE A 7 -40.19 6.18 -44.61
CA PHE A 7 -39.00 5.75 -43.85
C PHE A 7 -38.99 4.22 -43.79
N ARG A 8 -38.34 3.58 -44.76
CA ARG A 8 -37.85 2.19 -44.65
C ARG A 8 -36.33 2.21 -44.73
N ALA A 9 -35.69 2.68 -43.66
CA ALA A 9 -34.30 2.34 -43.36
C ALA A 9 -34.31 1.45 -42.12
N ALA A 10 -34.69 0.18 -42.31
CA ALA A 10 -34.70 -0.85 -41.28
C ALA A 10 -33.32 -1.52 -41.11
N TYR A 11 -32.23 -0.84 -41.47
CA TYR A 11 -30.87 -1.39 -41.48
C TYR A 11 -29.85 -0.80 -40.48
N PRO A 12 -29.95 0.45 -39.96
CA PRO A 12 -29.00 0.90 -38.92
C PRO A 12 -29.35 0.35 -37.52
N ALA A 13 -30.62 0.05 -37.25
CA ALA A 13 -31.06 -0.52 -35.97
C ALA A 13 -30.66 -2.01 -35.82
N THR A 14 -30.62 -2.77 -36.92
CA THR A 14 -30.22 -4.19 -36.95
C THR A 14 -28.70 -4.36 -36.85
N ALA A 15 -27.90 -3.46 -37.41
CA ALA A 15 -26.44 -3.44 -37.20
C ALA A 15 -26.09 -3.08 -35.75
N LEU A 16 -26.79 -2.10 -35.15
CA LEU A 16 -26.64 -1.77 -33.73
C LEU A 16 -27.06 -2.95 -32.83
N ALA A 17 -28.17 -3.64 -33.15
CA ALA A 17 -28.61 -4.83 -32.43
C ALA A 17 -27.65 -6.02 -32.59
N ALA A 18 -27.06 -6.22 -33.77
CA ALA A 18 -26.09 -7.30 -34.00
C ALA A 18 -24.76 -7.06 -33.25
N ILE A 19 -24.25 -5.83 -33.24
CA ILE A 19 -23.06 -5.45 -32.44
C ILE A 19 -23.38 -5.50 -30.94
N LEU A 20 -24.62 -5.20 -30.55
CA LEU A 20 -25.10 -5.37 -29.18
C LEU A 20 -25.28 -6.86 -28.79
N GLN A 21 -25.57 -7.76 -29.73
CA GLN A 21 -25.76 -9.20 -29.47
C GLN A 21 -24.49 -10.06 -29.60
N LEU A 22 -23.41 -9.57 -30.22
CA LEU A 22 -22.14 -10.29 -30.44
C LEU A 22 -21.31 -10.57 -29.16
N GLY A 23 -21.91 -10.58 -27.98
CA GLY A 23 -21.17 -10.77 -26.73
C GLY A 23 -21.98 -11.18 -25.51
N SER A 24 -23.16 -11.79 -25.67
CA SER A 24 -23.77 -12.52 -24.55
C SER A 24 -23.05 -13.86 -24.43
N PRO A 25 -22.18 -14.10 -23.41
CA PRO A 25 -21.77 -15.45 -23.12
C PRO A 25 -23.03 -16.27 -22.88
N PRO A 26 -23.10 -17.53 -23.34
CA PRO A 26 -24.21 -18.38 -23.01
C PRO A 26 -24.29 -18.44 -21.48
N ALA A 27 -25.42 -17.97 -20.93
CA ALA A 27 -25.74 -18.10 -19.52
C ALA A 27 -26.07 -19.58 -19.25
N PHE A 28 -25.05 -20.44 -19.30
CA PHE A 28 -25.10 -21.68 -18.56
C PHE A 28 -24.74 -21.32 -17.13
N ALA A 29 -25.69 -21.55 -16.22
CA ALA A 29 -25.36 -21.77 -14.82
C ALA A 29 -24.49 -23.03 -14.76
N GLN A 30 -23.20 -22.91 -15.07
CA GLN A 30 -22.24 -23.95 -14.75
C GLN A 30 -22.16 -23.97 -13.22
N LEU A 31 -22.70 -25.04 -12.63
CA LEU A 31 -22.31 -25.43 -11.27
C LEU A 31 -20.79 -25.37 -11.23
N VAL A 32 -20.25 -24.49 -10.40
CA VAL A 32 -18.80 -24.28 -10.29
C VAL A 32 -18.21 -25.56 -9.71
N ARG A 33 -17.65 -26.41 -10.59
CA ARG A 33 -17.07 -27.70 -10.20
C ARG A 33 -15.68 -27.50 -9.60
N PRO A 34 -15.27 -28.34 -8.64
CA PRO A 34 -13.90 -28.37 -8.20
C PRO A 34 -12.97 -28.83 -9.35
N PRO A 35 -11.69 -28.42 -9.37
CA PRO A 35 -10.74 -28.79 -10.42
C PRO A 35 -10.62 -30.30 -10.65
N GLU A 36 -10.73 -31.09 -9.58
CA GLU A 36 -10.68 -32.56 -9.58
C GLU A 36 -11.88 -33.18 -10.32
N SER A 37 -12.97 -32.44 -10.50
CA SER A 37 -14.19 -32.89 -11.21
C SER A 37 -14.37 -32.20 -12.57
N GLY A 38 -13.27 -31.79 -13.20
CA GLY A 38 -13.27 -31.14 -14.51
C GLY A 38 -13.55 -29.62 -14.47
N GLY A 39 -13.54 -29.00 -13.29
CA GLY A 39 -13.62 -27.54 -13.15
C GLY A 39 -12.34 -26.83 -13.61
N GLN A 40 -12.44 -25.56 -13.98
CA GLN A 40 -11.28 -24.72 -14.30
C GLN A 40 -11.02 -23.72 -13.18
N ILE A 41 -9.75 -23.42 -12.95
CA ILE A 41 -9.28 -22.38 -12.04
C ILE A 41 -9.07 -21.10 -12.86
N THR A 42 -9.78 -20.05 -12.48
CA THR A 42 -9.69 -18.73 -13.09
C THR A 42 -8.42 -18.00 -12.65
N SER A 43 -7.82 -17.22 -13.55
CA SER A 43 -6.79 -16.22 -13.23
C SER A 43 -7.02 -14.96 -14.05
N ILE A 44 -6.48 -13.83 -13.60
CA ILE A 44 -6.48 -12.57 -14.35
C ILE A 44 -5.70 -12.74 -15.67
N GLY A 45 -4.61 -13.53 -15.64
CA GLY A 45 -3.74 -13.78 -16.78
C GLY A 45 -2.77 -12.64 -17.07
N GLN A 46 -2.00 -12.80 -18.15
CA GLN A 46 -1.04 -11.81 -18.63
C GLN A 46 -1.71 -10.73 -19.52
N PRO A 47 -1.21 -9.47 -19.53
CA PRO A 47 -1.70 -8.43 -20.42
C PRO A 47 -1.50 -8.82 -21.88
N LYS A 48 -2.47 -8.49 -22.73
CA LYS A 48 -2.41 -8.75 -24.17
C LYS A 48 -1.38 -7.84 -24.85
N ARG A 49 -0.63 -8.39 -25.81
CA ARG A 49 0.29 -7.61 -26.67
C ARG A 49 -0.43 -6.81 -27.76
N TYR A 50 -1.57 -7.32 -28.21
CA TYR A 50 -2.40 -6.71 -29.25
C TYR A 50 -3.79 -6.46 -28.69
N ARG A 51 -4.33 -5.28 -28.99
CA ARG A 51 -5.68 -4.88 -28.60
C ARG A 51 -6.53 -4.80 -29.85
N PHE A 52 -7.61 -5.55 -29.86
CA PHE A 52 -8.59 -5.52 -30.94
C PHE A 52 -9.70 -4.55 -30.55
N LEU A 53 -10.10 -3.73 -31.50
CA LEU A 53 -11.03 -2.63 -31.29
C LEU A 53 -12.11 -2.69 -32.37
N ALA A 54 -13.34 -2.36 -32.00
CA ALA A 54 -14.42 -2.13 -32.94
C ALA A 54 -15.14 -0.82 -32.58
N GLY A 55 -15.59 -0.08 -33.56
CA GLY A 55 -16.24 1.20 -33.33
C GLY A 55 -17.33 1.52 -34.32
N LEU A 56 -18.13 2.52 -33.96
CA LEU A 56 -19.13 3.13 -34.81
C LEU A 56 -19.02 4.64 -34.64
N SER A 57 -18.90 5.37 -35.75
CA SER A 57 -18.80 6.81 -35.76
C SER A 57 -19.77 7.44 -36.76
N SER A 58 -20.19 8.66 -36.45
CA SER A 58 -21.02 9.50 -37.32
C SER A 58 -20.44 10.90 -37.35
N GLY A 59 -20.58 11.61 -38.45
CA GLY A 59 -19.85 12.84 -38.69
C GLY A 59 -20.35 13.63 -39.86
N LEU A 60 -19.70 14.77 -40.10
CA LEU A 60 -19.91 15.58 -41.28
C LEU A 60 -18.63 15.62 -42.10
N TRP A 61 -18.78 15.49 -43.40
CA TRP A 61 -17.72 15.64 -44.39
C TRP A 61 -18.07 16.79 -45.30
N THR A 62 -17.21 17.79 -45.40
CA THR A 62 -17.49 18.99 -46.19
C THR A 62 -16.97 18.81 -47.61
N GLU A 63 -17.87 18.84 -48.59
CA GLU A 63 -17.59 18.79 -50.03
C GLU A 63 -18.23 20.02 -50.66
N GLN A 64 -17.47 20.95 -51.23
CA GLN A 64 -18.09 22.17 -51.77
C GLN A 64 -19.11 21.84 -52.88
N PRO A 65 -20.37 22.34 -52.81
CA PRO A 65 -20.87 23.43 -51.95
C PRO A 65 -21.65 23.00 -50.67
N GLY A 66 -21.60 21.74 -50.24
CA GLY A 66 -22.39 21.21 -49.12
C GLY A 66 -21.61 20.40 -48.07
N SER A 67 -22.36 19.71 -47.20
CA SER A 67 -21.80 18.76 -46.23
C SER A 67 -22.58 17.45 -46.31
N ALA A 68 -21.86 16.33 -46.38
CA ALA A 68 -22.41 15.00 -46.36
C ALA A 68 -22.36 14.42 -44.94
N LEU A 69 -23.44 13.76 -44.52
CA LEU A 69 -23.44 12.94 -43.32
C LEU A 69 -22.57 11.70 -43.58
N MET A 70 -21.63 11.44 -42.69
CA MET A 70 -20.76 10.28 -42.72
C MET A 70 -21.16 9.33 -41.59
N VAL A 71 -21.31 8.04 -41.86
CA VAL A 71 -21.52 7.00 -40.84
C VAL A 71 -20.61 5.83 -41.15
N ARG A 72 -19.75 5.44 -40.21
CA ARG A 72 -18.72 4.42 -40.40
C ARG A 72 -18.73 3.39 -39.27
N ALA A 73 -18.67 2.12 -39.63
CA ALA A 73 -18.25 1.05 -38.74
C ALA A 73 -16.75 0.81 -38.93
N GLU A 74 -16.01 0.66 -37.84
CA GLU A 74 -14.55 0.51 -37.83
C GLU A 74 -14.13 -0.70 -37.01
N GLY A 75 -13.05 -1.35 -37.43
CA GLY A 75 -12.45 -2.50 -36.76
C GLY A 75 -10.94 -2.50 -36.95
N GLY A 76 -10.18 -2.72 -35.88
CA GLY A 76 -8.74 -2.61 -35.96
C GLY A 76 -7.98 -3.31 -34.85
N VAL A 77 -6.65 -3.25 -34.98
CA VAL A 77 -5.72 -3.80 -34.01
C VAL A 77 -4.67 -2.75 -33.68
N SER A 78 -4.34 -2.62 -32.40
CA SER A 78 -3.27 -1.75 -31.92
C SER A 78 -2.30 -2.46 -30.99
N ARG A 79 -1.09 -1.92 -30.90
CA ARG A 79 -0.01 -2.42 -30.06
C ARG A 79 0.80 -1.26 -29.48
N HIS A 80 1.08 -1.32 -28.19
CA HIS A 80 2.01 -0.40 -27.55
C HIS A 80 3.43 -0.65 -28.07
N LEU A 81 4.10 0.44 -28.47
CA LEU A 81 5.51 0.40 -28.92
C LEU A 81 6.48 0.62 -27.75
N MET A 82 6.01 1.30 -26.70
CA MET A 82 6.71 1.49 -25.44
C MET A 82 5.94 0.80 -24.29
N SER A 83 6.29 1.10 -23.04
CA SER A 83 5.57 0.57 -21.88
C SER A 83 4.07 0.95 -21.95
N PRO A 84 3.15 -0.03 -21.88
CA PRO A 84 1.70 0.22 -21.87
C PRO A 84 1.26 1.03 -20.65
N VAL A 85 1.98 0.88 -19.53
CA VAL A 85 1.71 1.60 -18.28
C VAL A 85 1.99 3.09 -18.40
N VAL A 86 3.08 3.48 -19.07
CA VAL A 86 3.37 4.90 -19.33
C VAL A 86 2.48 5.43 -20.45
N GLY A 87 2.19 4.61 -21.47
CA GLY A 87 1.23 4.95 -22.52
C GLY A 87 1.67 6.08 -23.45
N LEU A 88 2.99 6.24 -23.66
CA LEU A 88 3.53 7.32 -24.50
C LEU A 88 3.51 7.04 -26.00
N MET A 89 3.43 5.77 -26.42
CA MET A 89 3.48 5.43 -27.84
C MET A 89 2.77 4.12 -28.14
N GLU A 90 1.82 4.17 -29.07
CA GLU A 90 1.03 3.05 -29.57
C GLU A 90 0.80 3.18 -31.07
N ALA A 91 0.98 2.10 -31.82
CA ALA A 91 0.65 2.06 -33.24
C ALA A 91 -0.54 1.13 -33.48
N GLY A 92 -1.40 1.51 -34.42
CA GLY A 92 -2.55 0.70 -34.80
C GLY A 92 -2.91 0.83 -36.27
N VAL A 93 -3.60 -0.20 -36.77
CA VAL A 93 -4.18 -0.24 -38.11
C VAL A 93 -5.66 -0.59 -37.98
N GLU A 94 -6.50 0.17 -38.67
CA GLU A 94 -7.95 0.09 -38.61
C GLU A 94 -8.52 0.03 -40.04
N GLY A 95 -9.49 -0.84 -40.28
CA GLY A 95 -10.34 -0.80 -41.46
C GLY A 95 -11.69 -0.19 -41.11
N PHE A 96 -12.28 0.53 -42.05
CA PHE A 96 -13.62 1.10 -41.90
C PHE A 96 -14.45 0.92 -43.16
N VAL A 97 -15.77 0.82 -42.97
CA VAL A 97 -16.77 0.75 -44.03
C VAL A 97 -18.01 1.54 -43.60
N GLY A 98 -18.71 2.15 -44.55
CA GLY A 98 -19.82 3.03 -44.22
C GLY A 98 -20.46 3.72 -45.40
N TRP A 99 -21.09 4.84 -45.11
CA TRP A 99 -21.71 5.72 -46.10
C TRP A 99 -21.30 7.17 -45.85
N ARG A 100 -21.08 7.90 -46.94
CA ARG A 100 -20.92 9.36 -46.96
C ARG A 100 -22.00 9.91 -47.89
N GLY A 101 -23.01 10.57 -47.31
CA GLY A 101 -24.22 10.95 -48.04
C GLY A 101 -24.94 9.71 -48.56
N THR A 102 -25.05 9.58 -49.88
CA THR A 102 -25.62 8.39 -50.56
C THR A 102 -24.55 7.44 -51.11
N GLU A 103 -23.27 7.79 -50.99
CA GLU A 103 -22.17 7.01 -51.54
C GLU A 103 -21.62 6.02 -50.52
N GLY A 104 -21.14 4.87 -51.00
CA GLY A 104 -20.43 3.91 -50.16
C GLY A 104 -19.05 4.45 -49.80
N ASP A 105 -18.65 4.27 -48.54
CA ASP A 105 -17.40 4.74 -47.99
C ASP A 105 -16.61 3.57 -47.40
N GLY A 106 -15.29 3.59 -47.47
CA GLY A 106 -14.47 2.55 -46.88
C GLY A 106 -12.98 2.68 -47.18
N GLY A 107 -12.17 2.09 -46.31
CA GLY A 107 -10.72 2.19 -46.43
C GLY A 107 -9.94 1.64 -45.25
N LEU A 108 -8.66 2.02 -45.21
CA LEU A 108 -7.72 1.65 -44.15
C LEU A 108 -7.08 2.89 -43.55
N ARG A 109 -6.78 2.83 -42.25
CA ARG A 109 -6.12 3.90 -41.51
C ARG A 109 -5.01 3.34 -40.65
N ALA A 110 -3.86 4.02 -40.64
CA ALA A 110 -2.78 3.79 -39.70
C ALA A 110 -2.70 4.96 -38.72
N MET A 111 -2.60 4.65 -37.43
CA MET A 111 -2.58 5.64 -36.34
C MET A 111 -1.35 5.45 -35.46
N LEU A 112 -0.72 6.56 -35.08
CA LEU A 112 0.22 6.65 -33.97
C LEU A 112 -0.46 7.45 -32.84
N ASN A 113 -0.69 6.78 -31.72
CA ASN A 113 -1.40 7.32 -30.57
C ASN A 113 -0.45 7.53 -29.38
N VAL A 114 -0.76 8.53 -28.57
CA VAL A 114 -0.22 8.75 -27.23
C VAL A 114 -1.36 8.56 -26.23
N PRO A 115 -1.65 7.31 -25.81
CA PRO A 115 -2.74 6.99 -24.87
C PRO A 115 -2.75 7.84 -23.60
N TYR A 116 -1.58 8.21 -23.09
CA TYR A 116 -1.44 9.06 -21.90
C TYR A 116 -2.14 10.43 -22.05
N PHE A 117 -2.21 10.98 -23.26
CA PHE A 117 -2.92 12.24 -23.55
C PHE A 117 -4.28 12.00 -24.23
N GLY A 118 -4.60 10.76 -24.60
CA GLY A 118 -5.79 10.47 -25.40
C GLY A 118 -5.76 11.17 -26.77
N LEU A 119 -4.58 11.32 -27.37
CA LEU A 119 -4.37 11.98 -28.66
C LEU A 119 -3.65 11.05 -29.63
N GLY A 120 -3.83 11.26 -30.93
CA GLY A 120 -3.12 10.53 -31.97
C GLY A 120 -3.15 11.23 -33.32
N VAL A 121 -2.24 10.83 -34.20
CA VAL A 121 -2.15 11.31 -35.58
C VAL A 121 -1.99 10.12 -36.52
N GLY A 122 -2.46 10.25 -37.74
CA GLY A 122 -2.41 9.14 -38.69
C GLY A 122 -2.67 9.53 -40.13
N ALA A 123 -2.69 8.51 -40.98
CA ALA A 123 -3.03 8.60 -42.39
C ALA A 123 -4.12 7.59 -42.72
N GLU A 124 -5.13 8.03 -43.45
CA GLU A 124 -6.30 7.27 -43.88
C GLU A 124 -6.34 7.20 -45.40
N TYR A 125 -6.33 6.00 -45.98
CA TYR A 125 -6.55 5.80 -47.40
C TYR A 125 -8.02 5.44 -47.65
N ASN A 126 -8.71 6.29 -48.39
CA ASN A 126 -10.09 6.08 -48.83
C ASN A 126 -10.10 5.33 -50.16
N VAL A 127 -10.76 4.18 -50.22
CA VAL A 127 -10.77 3.32 -51.42
C VAL A 127 -11.67 3.89 -52.53
N PRO A 128 -12.93 4.29 -52.27
CA PRO A 128 -13.78 4.93 -53.27
C PRO A 128 -13.16 6.17 -53.93
N ASP A 129 -12.55 7.05 -53.14
CA ASP A 129 -11.96 8.31 -53.61
C ASP A 129 -10.51 8.16 -54.11
N ALA A 130 -9.89 7.01 -53.88
CA ALA A 130 -8.46 6.76 -54.09
C ALA A 130 -7.55 7.85 -53.47
N HIS A 131 -7.94 8.37 -52.31
CA HIS A 131 -7.31 9.54 -51.69
C HIS A 131 -6.70 9.23 -50.32
N LEU A 132 -5.59 9.91 -49.99
CA LEU A 132 -4.93 9.82 -48.70
C LEU A 132 -5.23 11.05 -47.85
N ASN A 133 -5.89 10.85 -46.72
CA ASN A 133 -6.26 11.90 -45.78
C ASN A 133 -5.35 11.86 -44.55
N PHE A 134 -4.91 13.04 -44.08
CA PHE A 134 -4.34 13.17 -42.75
C PHE A 134 -5.45 13.21 -41.70
N VAL A 135 -5.24 12.54 -40.56
CA VAL A 135 -6.22 12.47 -39.48
C VAL A 135 -5.59 12.77 -38.14
N VAL A 136 -6.27 13.59 -37.35
CA VAL A 136 -5.98 13.84 -35.94
C VAL A 136 -7.09 13.22 -35.11
N GLY A 137 -6.73 12.31 -34.21
CA GLY A 137 -7.68 11.60 -33.36
C GLY A 137 -7.55 12.03 -31.90
N SER A 138 -8.69 12.04 -31.20
CA SER A 138 -8.72 12.09 -29.74
C SER A 138 -9.66 11.03 -29.20
N THR A 139 -9.27 10.41 -28.09
CA THR A 139 -10.07 9.42 -27.36
C THR A 139 -10.21 9.82 -25.91
N THR A 140 -11.43 9.74 -25.39
CA THR A 140 -11.72 10.01 -23.97
C THR A 140 -12.73 9.01 -23.45
N PRO A 141 -12.57 8.47 -22.23
CA PRO A 141 -13.56 7.55 -21.69
C PRO A 141 -14.84 8.23 -21.24
N VAL A 142 -14.88 9.57 -21.11
CA VAL A 142 -15.99 10.42 -20.58
C VAL A 142 -16.38 10.10 -19.13
N ARG A 143 -16.40 8.82 -18.74
CA ARG A 143 -16.61 8.28 -17.40
C ARG A 143 -15.59 7.18 -17.13
N ARG A 144 -15.19 7.05 -15.87
CA ARG A 144 -14.26 6.00 -15.41
C ARG A 144 -14.82 4.61 -15.67
N GLY A 145 -14.02 3.75 -16.29
CA GLY A 145 -14.41 2.40 -16.70
C GLY A 145 -15.15 2.33 -18.04
N GLY A 146 -15.41 3.47 -18.69
CA GLY A 146 -16.04 3.55 -20.02
C GLY A 146 -17.49 4.04 -20.01
N ILE A 147 -18.07 4.16 -21.22
CA ILE A 147 -19.39 4.79 -21.45
C ILE A 147 -20.52 3.77 -21.63
N ILE A 148 -20.59 3.12 -22.80
CA ILE A 148 -21.69 2.24 -23.23
C ILE A 148 -21.45 0.82 -22.74
N ARG A 149 -20.19 0.38 -22.79
CA ARG A 149 -19.72 -0.91 -22.30
C ARG A 149 -18.43 -0.69 -21.52
N PRO A 150 -18.08 -1.60 -20.60
CA PRO A 150 -16.79 -1.58 -19.92
C PRO A 150 -15.63 -1.44 -20.92
N GLY A 151 -14.74 -0.49 -20.66
CA GLY A 151 -13.55 -0.19 -21.47
C GLY A 151 -13.82 0.66 -22.72
N GLY A 152 -15.08 0.99 -23.01
CA GLY A 152 -15.45 1.78 -24.19
C GLY A 152 -15.07 3.25 -24.08
N MET A 153 -14.57 3.83 -25.16
CA MET A 153 -14.12 5.23 -25.24
C MET A 153 -14.93 6.02 -26.28
N LEU A 154 -15.16 7.31 -26.05
CA LEU A 154 -15.57 8.26 -27.07
C LEU A 154 -14.36 8.57 -27.95
N ARG A 155 -14.55 8.54 -29.27
CA ARG A 155 -13.54 8.90 -30.27
C ARG A 155 -14.01 10.09 -31.08
N ILE A 156 -13.10 11.04 -31.30
CA ILE A 156 -13.28 12.17 -32.20
C ILE A 156 -12.13 12.12 -33.20
N ASN A 157 -12.43 12.08 -34.50
CA ASN A 157 -11.43 12.25 -35.55
C ASN A 157 -11.71 13.54 -36.32
N TRP A 158 -10.65 14.28 -36.61
CA TRP A 158 -10.67 15.48 -37.42
C TRP A 158 -9.76 15.31 -38.64
N TYR A 159 -10.28 15.72 -39.80
CA TYR A 159 -9.62 15.68 -41.09
C TYR A 159 -9.37 17.13 -41.52
N PRO A 160 -8.15 17.67 -41.28
CA PRO A 160 -7.89 19.10 -41.41
C PRO A 160 -7.52 19.57 -42.82
N MET A 161 -7.28 18.65 -43.76
CA MET A 161 -6.85 18.96 -45.14
C MET A 161 -8.06 19.34 -46.03
N GLU A 162 -7.89 19.34 -47.36
CA GLU A 162 -8.76 19.94 -48.38
C GLU A 162 -10.28 19.64 -48.25
N SER A 163 -10.64 18.52 -47.62
CA SER A 163 -12.01 18.17 -47.25
C SER A 163 -12.14 18.20 -45.73
N HIS A 164 -12.54 19.35 -45.16
CA HIS A 164 -12.72 19.47 -43.72
C HIS A 164 -13.82 18.51 -43.24
N GLY A 165 -13.46 17.55 -42.42
CA GLY A 165 -14.39 16.56 -41.90
C GLY A 165 -14.18 16.30 -40.41
N PHE A 166 -15.24 15.92 -39.71
CA PHE A 166 -15.12 15.39 -38.35
C PHE A 166 -16.05 14.21 -38.15
N THR A 167 -15.59 13.21 -37.40
CA THR A 167 -16.41 12.09 -36.96
C THR A 167 -16.37 12.00 -35.44
N ILE A 168 -17.52 11.76 -34.82
CA ILE A 168 -17.66 11.43 -33.41
C ILE A 168 -18.27 10.03 -33.29
N GLY A 169 -17.70 9.19 -32.44
CA GLY A 169 -18.12 7.80 -32.32
C GLY A 169 -17.67 7.15 -31.03
N PHE A 170 -17.90 5.85 -30.94
CA PHE A 170 -17.47 5.03 -29.81
C PHE A 170 -16.55 3.92 -30.28
N LEU A 171 -15.52 3.65 -29.48
CA LEU A 171 -14.55 2.58 -29.67
C LEU A 171 -14.68 1.59 -28.51
N LEU A 172 -14.80 0.31 -28.83
CA LEU A 172 -15.02 -0.77 -27.87
C LEU A 172 -13.89 -1.80 -27.96
N PRO A 173 -13.31 -2.23 -26.82
CA PRO A 173 -12.34 -3.32 -26.81
C PRO A 173 -13.03 -4.65 -27.10
N ILE A 174 -12.43 -5.46 -27.98
CA ILE A 174 -12.93 -6.78 -28.38
C ILE A 174 -12.11 -7.89 -27.75
N GLY A 175 -12.81 -8.84 -27.14
CA GLY A 175 -12.23 -10.03 -26.52
C GLY A 175 -11.44 -9.78 -25.24
N ASP A 176 -11.41 -8.57 -24.68
CA ASP A 176 -10.82 -8.29 -23.36
C ASP A 176 -11.92 -8.15 -22.30
N PRO A 177 -12.26 -9.22 -21.56
CA PRO A 177 -13.37 -9.21 -20.60
C PRO A 177 -13.11 -8.36 -19.35
N LEU A 178 -11.85 -7.94 -19.12
CA LEU A 178 -11.44 -7.15 -17.97
C LEU A 178 -11.39 -5.64 -18.26
N ALA A 179 -11.48 -5.24 -19.53
CA ALA A 179 -11.47 -3.82 -19.90
C ALA A 179 -12.61 -3.06 -19.19
N GLY A 180 -12.28 -1.94 -18.57
CA GLY A 180 -13.20 -1.13 -17.77
C GLY A 180 -13.61 -1.72 -16.43
N ARG A 181 -12.95 -2.80 -15.95
CA ARG A 181 -13.32 -3.52 -14.72
C ARG A 181 -12.18 -3.71 -13.73
N THR A 182 -10.97 -3.28 -14.06
CA THR A 182 -9.75 -3.54 -13.27
C THR A 182 -9.54 -2.57 -12.11
N ARG A 183 -10.43 -1.59 -11.92
CA ARG A 183 -10.33 -0.53 -10.90
C ARG A 183 -11.70 -0.08 -10.41
N PRO A 184 -11.78 0.54 -9.22
CA PRO A 184 -13.01 1.17 -8.77
C PRO A 184 -13.50 2.28 -9.71
N ILE A 185 -14.81 2.27 -9.98
CA ILE A 185 -15.48 3.32 -10.78
C ILE A 185 -15.40 4.67 -10.07
N ARG A 186 -15.55 4.70 -8.74
CA ARG A 186 -15.36 5.90 -7.92
C ARG A 186 -13.92 5.98 -7.46
N ASP A 187 -13.29 7.14 -7.69
CA ASP A 187 -11.94 7.46 -7.20
C ASP A 187 -11.95 8.19 -5.85
N TYR A 188 -13.12 8.31 -5.20
CA TYR A 188 -13.30 8.99 -3.93
C TYR A 188 -14.27 8.23 -3.01
N VAL A 189 -14.16 8.52 -1.72
CA VAL A 189 -15.17 8.21 -0.71
C VAL A 189 -16.05 9.43 -0.47
N VAL A 190 -17.35 9.21 -0.24
CA VAL A 190 -18.28 10.27 0.15
C VAL A 190 -18.30 10.33 1.66
N VAL A 191 -17.88 11.45 2.24
CA VAL A 191 -17.84 11.62 3.70
C VAL A 191 -19.20 12.09 4.22
N ALA A 192 -19.78 13.09 3.55
CA ALA A 192 -21.11 13.60 3.83
C ALA A 192 -22.02 13.54 2.59
N ARG A 193 -23.23 13.02 2.77
CA ARG A 193 -24.33 13.05 1.78
C ARG A 193 -25.24 14.24 2.04
N ASP A 194 -26.12 14.55 1.09
CA ASP A 194 -27.17 15.56 1.29
C ASP A 194 -28.13 15.08 2.40
N PHE A 195 -28.22 15.87 3.48
CA PHE A 195 -29.14 15.64 4.60
C PHE A 195 -29.99 16.89 4.84
N ALA A 196 -31.15 16.71 5.48
CA ALA A 196 -31.94 17.83 5.95
C ALA A 196 -31.17 18.55 7.08
N PRO A 197 -30.96 19.87 7.01
CA PRO A 197 -30.21 20.59 8.03
C PRO A 197 -30.88 20.39 9.40
N PRO A 198 -30.13 20.01 10.44
CA PRO A 198 -30.69 19.88 11.78
C PRO A 198 -31.20 21.23 12.28
N ILE A 199 -32.25 21.21 13.10
CA ILE A 199 -32.73 22.42 13.79
C ILE A 199 -31.64 22.81 14.81
N PRO A 200 -31.02 23.99 14.70
CA PRO A 200 -29.97 24.40 15.62
C PRO A 200 -30.56 24.72 17.00
N TYR A 201 -29.87 24.33 18.06
CA TYR A 201 -30.20 24.79 19.40
C TYR A 201 -29.80 26.25 19.57
N GLN A 202 -30.66 27.06 20.21
CA GLN A 202 -30.40 28.49 20.43
C GLN A 202 -30.32 28.78 21.93
N VAL A 203 -29.10 28.94 22.43
CA VAL A 203 -28.85 29.19 23.85
C VAL A 203 -28.15 30.54 24.01
N SER A 204 -28.85 31.49 24.64
CA SER A 204 -28.30 32.82 24.94
C SER A 204 -27.68 32.84 26.33
N ASN A 205 -26.41 32.43 26.45
CA ASN A 205 -25.65 32.50 27.69
C ASN A 205 -24.21 32.97 27.40
N GLN A 206 -23.85 34.16 27.87
CA GLN A 206 -22.53 34.75 27.62
C GLN A 206 -21.38 33.93 28.19
N ALA A 207 -21.49 33.50 29.46
CA ALA A 207 -20.45 32.70 30.11
C ALA A 207 -20.25 31.33 29.42
N LEU A 208 -21.31 30.76 28.87
CA LEU A 208 -21.24 29.53 28.09
C LEU A 208 -20.53 29.76 26.75
N ASN A 209 -20.86 30.83 26.03
CA ASN A 209 -20.23 31.17 24.75
C ASN A 209 -18.73 31.48 24.93
N GLU A 210 -18.35 32.23 25.97
CA GLU A 210 -16.94 32.49 26.30
C GLU A 210 -16.16 31.19 26.60
N ALA A 211 -16.79 30.22 27.26
CA ALA A 211 -16.17 28.91 27.50
C ALA A 211 -15.98 28.11 26.19
N ILE A 212 -16.95 28.17 25.28
CA ILE A 212 -16.88 27.56 23.94
C ILE A 212 -15.81 28.21 23.08
N ASP A 213 -15.66 29.52 23.11
CA ASP A 213 -14.62 30.23 22.36
C ASP A 213 -13.22 29.84 22.85
N SER A 214 -13.03 29.74 24.17
CA SER A 214 -11.79 29.22 24.77
C SER A 214 -11.48 27.79 24.33
N LEU A 215 -12.51 26.93 24.27
CA LEU A 215 -12.39 25.56 23.77
C LEU A 215 -11.95 25.54 22.30
N ALA A 216 -12.50 26.42 21.45
CA ALA A 216 -12.14 26.51 20.04
C ALA A 216 -10.69 26.95 19.83
N VAL A 217 -10.20 27.93 20.61
CA VAL A 217 -8.80 28.37 20.57
C VAL A 217 -7.86 27.23 20.97
N SER A 218 -8.19 26.52 22.04
CA SER A 218 -7.39 25.37 22.47
C SER A 218 -7.40 24.25 21.41
N ALA A 219 -8.54 24.01 20.75
CA ALA A 219 -8.64 23.00 19.70
C ALA A 219 -7.69 23.27 18.52
N GLU A 220 -7.50 24.54 18.16
CA GLU A 220 -6.53 24.95 17.14
C GLU A 220 -5.09 24.60 17.55
N TRP A 221 -4.72 24.86 18.81
CA TRP A 221 -3.39 24.52 19.31
C TRP A 221 -3.16 23.02 19.35
N ILE A 222 -4.15 22.22 19.76
CA ILE A 222 -4.05 20.76 19.71
C ILE A 222 -3.73 20.28 18.29
N ARG A 223 -4.43 20.79 17.27
CA ARG A 223 -4.15 20.45 15.87
C ARG A 223 -2.71 20.76 15.48
N ARG A 224 -2.24 21.96 15.83
CA ARG A 224 -0.89 22.44 15.50
C ARG A 224 0.21 21.69 16.25
N LEU A 225 -0.05 21.20 17.46
CA LEU A 225 0.91 20.48 18.30
C LEU A 225 0.92 18.97 18.03
N THR A 226 -0.20 18.39 17.59
CA THR A 226 -0.29 16.96 17.23
C THR A 226 0.26 16.69 15.83
N VAL A 227 -0.05 17.54 14.84
CA VAL A 227 0.49 17.43 13.47
C VAL A 227 1.00 18.79 12.97
N PRO A 228 2.17 19.28 13.47
CA PRO A 228 2.82 20.47 12.94
C PRO A 228 2.93 20.45 11.41
N PHE A 229 2.51 21.54 10.74
CA PHE A 229 2.51 21.63 9.28
C PHE A 229 3.90 22.03 8.75
N LEU A 230 4.70 21.01 8.42
CA LEU A 230 6.09 21.17 7.99
C LEU A 230 6.27 21.42 6.48
N ASP A 231 5.27 21.10 5.64
CA ASP A 231 5.35 21.22 4.16
C ASP A 231 5.06 22.65 3.67
N GLN A 232 5.64 23.65 4.33
CA GLN A 232 5.49 25.06 3.96
C GLN A 232 6.06 25.30 2.56
N ASP A 233 5.21 25.63 1.60
CA ASP A 233 5.62 25.88 0.20
C ASP A 233 5.84 27.36 -0.08
N ALA A 234 6.70 27.65 -1.06
CA ALA A 234 6.88 28.94 -1.70
C ALA A 234 7.58 28.80 -3.06
N ARG A 235 7.63 29.91 -3.82
CA ARG A 235 8.28 29.98 -5.14
C ARG A 235 9.74 29.53 -5.12
N ASP A 236 10.45 29.76 -4.02
CA ASP A 236 11.85 29.39 -3.80
C ASP A 236 12.05 28.78 -2.40
N THR A 237 13.12 28.02 -2.24
CA THR A 237 13.42 27.29 -1.00
C THR A 237 13.59 28.23 0.19
N ARG A 238 14.21 29.39 -0.01
CA ARG A 238 14.50 30.37 1.06
C ARG A 238 13.20 30.93 1.65
N THR A 239 12.24 31.28 0.80
CA THR A 239 10.93 31.77 1.25
C THR A 239 10.14 30.68 1.97
N ALA A 240 10.21 29.43 1.49
CA ALA A 240 9.58 28.28 2.14
C ALA A 240 10.17 28.04 3.55
N GLU A 241 11.49 28.14 3.69
CA GLU A 241 12.20 28.06 4.97
C GLU A 241 11.83 29.20 5.92
N ALA A 242 11.74 30.44 5.42
CA ALA A 242 11.32 31.58 6.23
C ALA A 242 9.89 31.41 6.79
N ARG A 243 8.96 30.89 5.98
CA ARG A 243 7.59 30.56 6.42
C ARG A 243 7.59 29.50 7.52
N LEU A 244 8.39 28.44 7.34
CA LEU A 244 8.53 27.42 8.37
C LEU A 244 9.14 27.98 9.65
N ALA A 245 10.20 28.79 9.55
CA ALA A 245 10.83 29.42 10.71
C ALA A 245 9.85 30.29 11.52
N ALA A 246 9.00 31.08 10.84
CA ALA A 246 7.95 31.87 11.50
C ALA A 246 6.93 30.97 12.22
N PHE A 247 6.47 29.90 11.55
CA PHE A 247 5.56 28.93 12.15
C PHE A 247 6.16 28.23 13.38
N LEU A 248 7.44 27.83 13.31
CA LEU A 248 8.15 27.21 14.43
C LEU A 248 8.36 28.19 15.59
N ALA A 249 8.57 29.48 15.31
CA ALA A 249 8.67 30.51 16.34
C ALA A 249 7.33 30.70 17.08
N GLU A 250 6.20 30.66 16.38
CA GLU A 250 4.87 30.67 17.01
C GLU A 250 4.65 29.44 17.88
N LEU A 251 4.98 28.24 17.38
CA LEU A 251 4.90 27.01 18.16
C LEU A 251 5.76 27.11 19.43
N ARG A 252 7.01 27.56 19.29
CA ARG A 252 7.94 27.77 20.41
C ARG A 252 7.37 28.72 21.46
N ALA A 253 6.82 29.85 21.01
CA ALA A 253 6.23 30.86 21.90
C ALA A 253 5.02 30.29 22.66
N HIS A 254 4.20 29.45 22.02
CA HIS A 254 3.08 28.79 22.66
C HIS A 254 3.54 27.73 23.66
N VAL A 255 4.43 26.83 23.28
CA VAL A 255 4.89 25.74 24.17
C VAL A 255 5.65 26.26 25.40
N ALA A 256 6.27 27.43 25.31
CA ALA A 256 6.87 28.11 26.45
C ALA A 256 5.83 28.60 27.49
N GLN A 257 4.58 28.83 27.06
CA GLN A 257 3.47 29.19 27.95
C GLN A 257 2.72 27.93 28.42
N ARG A 258 2.49 27.00 27.50
CA ARG A 258 1.75 25.77 27.75
C ARG A 258 2.29 24.65 26.87
N SER A 259 2.93 23.65 27.49
CA SER A 259 3.42 22.47 26.77
C SER A 259 2.27 21.73 26.08
N SER A 260 2.60 20.84 25.13
CA SER A 260 1.57 20.08 24.40
C SER A 260 0.65 19.30 25.33
N GLU A 261 1.21 18.64 26.33
CA GLU A 261 0.41 17.89 27.31
C GLU A 261 -0.47 18.82 28.15
N GLN A 262 0.07 19.97 28.58
CA GLN A 262 -0.70 20.96 29.31
C GLN A 262 -1.84 21.54 28.46
N GLU A 263 -1.64 21.72 27.15
CA GLU A 263 -2.69 22.16 26.21
C GLU A 263 -3.82 21.13 26.11
N PHE A 264 -3.48 19.84 25.99
CA PHE A 264 -4.50 18.79 25.97
C PHE A 264 -5.31 18.78 27.27
N ARG A 265 -4.64 18.82 28.42
CA ARG A 265 -5.31 18.86 29.72
C ARG A 265 -6.17 20.13 29.88
N TYR A 266 -5.69 21.27 29.38
CA TYR A 266 -6.45 22.51 29.36
C TYR A 266 -7.73 22.39 28.52
N PHE A 267 -7.65 21.83 27.31
CA PHE A 267 -8.80 21.57 26.45
C PHE A 267 -9.85 20.72 27.16
N HIS A 268 -9.45 19.57 27.74
CA HIS A 268 -10.37 18.68 28.46
C HIS A 268 -10.99 19.38 29.68
N ALA A 269 -10.22 20.17 30.43
CA ALA A 269 -10.74 20.94 31.55
C ALA A 269 -11.73 22.04 31.12
N GLN A 270 -11.49 22.71 29.98
CA GLN A 270 -12.45 23.67 29.41
C GLN A 270 -13.70 22.97 28.89
N LEU A 271 -13.58 21.79 28.29
CA LEU A 271 -14.72 20.99 27.85
C LEU A 271 -15.62 20.63 29.04
N GLU A 272 -15.03 20.11 30.12
CA GLU A 272 -15.77 19.82 31.35
C GLU A 272 -16.40 21.07 31.95
N ARG A 273 -15.67 22.19 32.01
CA ARG A 273 -16.21 23.47 32.47
C ARG A 273 -17.42 23.91 31.65
N THR A 274 -17.35 23.76 30.33
CA THR A 274 -18.43 24.14 29.41
C THR A 274 -19.69 23.31 29.69
N PHE A 275 -19.56 22.00 29.88
CA PHE A 275 -20.68 21.14 30.27
C PHE A 275 -21.20 21.42 31.68
N ARG A 276 -20.35 21.81 32.64
CA ARG A 276 -20.78 22.19 34.00
C ARG A 276 -21.62 23.47 33.98
N ILE A 277 -21.21 24.48 33.21
CA ILE A 277 -21.99 25.70 33.00
C ILE A 277 -23.34 25.38 32.36
N ALA A 278 -23.35 24.55 31.31
CA ALA A 278 -24.57 24.17 30.61
C ALA A 278 -25.54 23.33 31.48
N ALA A 279 -25.02 22.39 32.27
CA ALA A 279 -25.84 21.56 33.14
C ALA A 279 -26.30 22.28 34.42
N GLY A 280 -25.65 23.39 34.80
CA GLY A 280 -25.87 24.07 36.07
C GLY A 280 -25.47 23.24 37.30
N ASN A 281 -24.72 22.15 37.09
CA ASN A 281 -24.32 21.20 38.12
C ASN A 281 -22.99 20.54 37.75
N ASP A 282 -22.06 20.53 38.70
CA ASP A 282 -20.69 20.07 38.46
C ASP A 282 -20.60 18.58 38.12
N SER A 283 -21.24 17.70 38.90
CA SER A 283 -21.14 16.25 38.71
C SER A 283 -21.83 15.80 37.42
N ILE A 284 -22.97 16.40 37.09
CA ILE A 284 -23.69 16.15 35.84
C ILE A 284 -22.86 16.63 34.65
N GLY A 285 -22.27 17.83 34.72
CA GLY A 285 -21.44 18.38 33.67
C GLY A 285 -20.22 17.51 33.35
N THR A 286 -19.47 17.06 34.37
CA THR A 286 -18.33 16.14 34.18
C THR A 286 -18.76 14.81 33.55
N ARG A 287 -19.91 14.27 33.95
CA ARG A 287 -20.45 13.04 33.33
C ARG A 287 -20.83 13.25 31.86
N MET A 288 -21.46 14.38 31.53
CA MET A 288 -21.82 14.71 30.14
C MET A 288 -20.59 14.92 29.26
N ALA A 289 -19.54 15.57 29.78
CA ALA A 289 -18.27 15.71 29.07
C ALA A 289 -17.62 14.35 28.77
N SER A 290 -17.64 13.40 29.72
CA SER A 290 -17.14 12.04 29.49
C SER A 290 -17.92 11.31 28.38
N ILE A 291 -19.25 11.39 28.39
CA ILE A 291 -20.11 10.82 27.34
C ILE A 291 -19.81 11.48 25.99
N ALA A 292 -19.71 12.81 25.96
CA ALA A 292 -19.41 13.58 24.76
C ALA A 292 -18.07 13.17 24.14
N ARG A 293 -17.00 13.06 24.92
CA ARG A 293 -15.68 12.63 24.43
C ARG A 293 -15.71 11.25 23.78
N ARG A 294 -16.36 10.28 24.44
CA ARG A 294 -16.51 8.92 23.90
C ARG A 294 -17.29 8.91 22.59
N ILE A 295 -18.40 9.64 22.51
CA ILE A 295 -19.21 9.72 21.29
C ILE A 295 -18.43 10.44 20.19
N LEU A 296 -17.72 11.52 20.50
CA LEU A 296 -16.87 12.25 19.55
C LEU A 296 -15.81 11.33 18.94
N LEU A 297 -15.11 10.54 19.76
CA LEU A 297 -14.10 9.59 19.31
C LEU A 297 -14.68 8.59 18.31
N TYR A 298 -15.69 7.83 18.73
CA TYR A 298 -16.18 6.68 17.96
C TYR A 298 -17.16 7.03 16.84
N GLN A 299 -17.79 8.22 16.87
CA GLN A 299 -18.76 8.62 15.85
C GLN A 299 -18.23 9.65 14.86
N VAL A 300 -17.17 10.39 15.21
CA VAL A 300 -16.65 11.46 14.35
C VAL A 300 -15.17 11.22 14.04
N ILE A 301 -14.30 11.18 15.06
CA ILE A 301 -12.84 11.18 14.85
C ILE A 301 -12.36 9.88 14.19
N LEU A 302 -12.65 8.71 14.77
CA LEU A 302 -12.19 7.44 14.21
C LEU A 302 -12.77 7.15 12.82
N PRO A 303 -14.09 7.32 12.58
CA PRO A 303 -14.65 7.14 11.23
C PRO A 303 -13.99 8.06 10.20
N TYR A 304 -13.77 9.33 10.51
CA TYR A 304 -13.11 10.26 9.59
C TYR A 304 -11.64 9.88 9.33
N ASN A 305 -10.88 9.60 10.40
CA ASN A 305 -9.47 9.26 10.31
C ASN A 305 -9.22 7.89 9.64
N SER A 306 -10.18 6.96 9.67
CA SER A 306 -10.12 5.71 8.90
C SER A 306 -10.01 5.92 7.38
N LEU A 307 -10.34 7.13 6.91
CA LEU A 307 -10.26 7.55 5.51
C LEU A 307 -8.93 8.23 5.14
N LEU A 308 -7.90 8.16 6.00
CA LEU A 308 -6.56 8.66 5.70
C LEU A 308 -6.03 8.04 4.40
N GLY A 309 -5.45 8.87 3.52
CA GLY A 309 -4.94 8.44 2.22
C GLY A 309 -5.98 8.29 1.11
N GLN A 310 -7.28 8.37 1.40
CA GLN A 310 -8.36 8.26 0.41
C GLN A 310 -8.91 9.63 -0.01
N LYS A 311 -9.15 9.82 -1.31
CA LYS A 311 -9.76 11.06 -1.84
C LYS A 311 -11.16 11.20 -1.27
N LYS A 312 -11.53 12.40 -0.83
CA LYS A 312 -12.81 12.68 -0.17
C LYS A 312 -13.65 13.59 -1.06
N LYS A 313 -14.93 13.24 -1.24
CA LYS A 313 -15.95 14.12 -1.82
C LYS A 313 -16.92 14.55 -0.73
N SER A 314 -17.32 15.83 -0.78
CA SER A 314 -18.10 16.46 0.29
C SER A 314 -17.38 16.26 1.63
N ASP A 315 -16.11 16.69 1.67
CA ASP A 315 -15.22 16.51 2.82
C ASP A 315 -15.66 17.43 3.96
N GLU A 316 -16.67 17.00 4.70
CA GLU A 316 -17.29 17.69 5.81
C GLU A 316 -17.67 16.68 6.91
N LEU A 317 -17.61 17.09 8.17
CA LEU A 317 -18.00 16.25 9.30
C LEU A 317 -19.50 16.25 9.59
N VAL A 318 -20.31 16.99 8.84
CA VAL A 318 -21.70 17.27 9.26
C VAL A 318 -22.55 16.00 9.36
N GLU A 319 -22.45 15.06 8.42
CA GLU A 319 -23.19 13.78 8.50
C GLU A 319 -22.78 12.96 9.74
N LEU A 320 -21.47 12.86 10.00
CA LEU A 320 -20.93 12.20 11.20
C LEU A 320 -21.39 12.91 12.48
N GLY A 321 -21.43 14.25 12.46
CA GLY A 321 -21.90 15.11 13.53
C GLY A 321 -23.37 14.88 13.86
N ILE A 322 -24.25 14.79 12.86
CA ILE A 322 -25.69 14.51 13.06
C ILE A 322 -25.89 13.14 13.72
N GLY A 323 -25.20 12.11 13.22
CA GLY A 323 -25.22 10.78 13.82
C GLY A 323 -24.75 10.81 15.28
N ALA A 324 -23.69 11.57 15.56
CA ALA A 324 -23.17 11.78 16.92
C ALA A 324 -24.18 12.52 17.81
N HIS A 325 -24.82 13.60 17.33
CA HIS A 325 -25.82 14.38 18.08
C HIS A 325 -26.99 13.50 18.50
N GLY A 326 -27.50 12.67 17.58
CA GLY A 326 -28.59 11.74 17.88
C GLY A 326 -28.21 10.71 18.94
N ARG A 327 -26.98 10.19 18.93
CA ARG A 327 -26.49 9.27 19.99
C ARG A 327 -26.31 10.00 21.32
N PHE A 328 -25.67 11.16 21.32
CA PHE A 328 -25.45 11.96 22.53
C PHE A 328 -26.76 12.33 23.19
N SER A 329 -27.74 12.80 22.42
CA SER A 329 -29.07 13.15 22.92
C SER A 329 -29.76 11.96 23.60
N ARG A 330 -29.71 10.77 22.98
CA ARG A 330 -30.28 9.55 23.57
C ARG A 330 -29.58 9.12 24.85
N GLU A 331 -28.25 9.17 24.90
CA GLU A 331 -27.50 8.80 26.10
C GLU A 331 -27.66 9.82 27.23
N ALA A 332 -27.66 11.11 26.91
CA ALA A 332 -27.92 12.19 27.86
C ALA A 332 -29.31 12.04 28.50
N LEU A 333 -30.36 11.77 27.70
CA LEU A 333 -31.71 11.51 28.21
C LEU A 333 -31.80 10.22 29.04
N LYS A 334 -31.21 9.11 28.55
CA LYS A 334 -31.20 7.82 29.26
C LYS A 334 -30.46 7.86 30.59
N SER A 335 -29.54 8.81 30.77
CA SER A 335 -28.83 8.97 32.04
C SER A 335 -29.77 9.31 33.20
N GLY A 336 -30.94 9.92 32.93
CA GLY A 336 -31.85 10.42 33.96
C GLY A 336 -31.28 11.57 34.80
N LEU A 337 -30.11 12.10 34.45
CA LEU A 337 -29.39 13.11 35.23
C LEU A 337 -29.84 14.54 34.90
N LEU A 338 -30.35 14.77 33.70
CA LEU A 338 -30.72 16.10 33.21
C LEU A 338 -32.20 16.39 33.46
N ASN A 339 -32.50 17.58 33.97
CA ASN A 339 -33.86 18.13 33.97
C ASN A 339 -34.18 18.79 32.61
N GLY A 340 -35.45 19.11 32.37
CA GLY A 340 -35.88 19.71 31.09
C GLY A 340 -35.18 21.04 30.75
N ALA A 341 -34.80 21.84 31.75
CA ALA A 341 -34.16 23.14 31.56
C ALA A 341 -32.67 23.05 31.21
N ALA A 342 -31.96 22.02 31.67
CA ALA A 342 -30.54 21.79 31.42
C ALA A 342 -30.25 21.02 30.12
N LEU A 343 -31.27 20.35 29.56
CA LEU A 343 -31.12 19.51 28.38
C LEU A 343 -30.64 20.30 27.15
N GLU A 344 -31.36 21.35 26.77
CA GLU A 344 -31.05 22.14 25.57
C GLU A 344 -29.65 22.80 25.62
N PRO A 345 -29.22 23.44 26.73
CA PRO A 345 -27.84 23.90 26.89
C PRO A 345 -26.79 22.80 26.72
N VAL A 346 -27.01 21.61 27.28
CA VAL A 346 -26.06 20.49 27.15
C VAL A 346 -25.97 19.97 25.72
N LEU A 347 -27.11 19.88 25.02
CA LEU A 347 -27.13 19.50 23.60
C LEU A 347 -26.47 20.56 22.71
N TYR A 348 -26.67 21.83 23.02
CA TYR A 348 -26.01 22.96 22.36
C TYR A 348 -24.48 22.86 22.50
N VAL A 349 -23.93 22.58 23.69
CA VAL A 349 -22.48 22.40 23.87
C VAL A 349 -21.93 21.30 22.96
N PHE A 350 -22.61 20.15 22.87
CA PHE A 350 -22.16 19.07 22.01
C PHE A 350 -22.27 19.43 20.52
N GLN A 351 -23.31 20.16 20.12
CA GLN A 351 -23.43 20.72 18.76
C GLN A 351 -22.21 21.61 18.45
N ARG A 352 -21.90 22.57 19.32
CA ARG A 352 -20.77 23.49 19.16
C ARG A 352 -19.42 22.77 19.14
N LEU A 353 -19.24 21.72 19.93
CA LEU A 353 -18.04 20.88 19.90
C LEU A 353 -17.82 20.24 18.51
N THR A 354 -18.86 19.67 17.90
CA THR A 354 -18.73 19.10 16.55
C THR A 354 -18.47 20.15 15.47
N GLU A 355 -19.01 21.37 15.64
CA GLU A 355 -18.73 22.48 14.74
C GLU A 355 -17.28 22.97 14.87
N ILE A 356 -16.71 22.98 16.07
CA ILE A 356 -15.28 23.24 16.28
C ILE A 356 -14.43 22.18 15.56
N MET A 357 -14.81 20.89 15.63
CA MET A 357 -14.10 19.84 14.89
C MET A 357 -14.15 20.05 13.37
N GLU A 358 -15.30 20.47 12.83
CA GLU A 358 -15.42 20.80 11.41
C GLU A 358 -14.54 21.99 11.02
N GLN A 359 -14.47 23.03 11.87
CA GLN A 359 -13.57 24.16 11.65
C GLN A 359 -12.11 23.72 11.63
N GLU A 360 -11.69 22.88 12.57
CA GLU A 360 -10.31 22.37 12.63
C GLU A 360 -9.99 21.43 11.47
N ARG A 361 -10.94 20.60 11.04
CA ARG A 361 -10.83 19.80 9.80
C ARG A 361 -10.65 20.71 8.59
N ALA A 362 -11.51 21.72 8.42
CA ALA A 362 -11.46 22.64 7.28
C ALA A 362 -10.14 23.43 7.24
N ARG A 363 -9.65 23.87 8.40
CA ARG A 363 -8.33 24.52 8.54
C ARG A 363 -7.20 23.58 8.15
N ALA A 364 -7.23 22.33 8.61
CA ALA A 364 -6.26 21.31 8.22
C ALA A 364 -6.29 21.04 6.71
N ALA A 365 -7.48 20.86 6.13
CA ALA A 365 -7.65 20.62 4.69
C ALA A 365 -7.06 21.77 3.86
N LYS A 366 -7.29 23.02 4.30
CA LYS A 366 -6.70 24.21 3.67
C LYS A 366 -5.17 24.26 3.81
N GLN A 367 -4.62 23.84 4.94
CA GLN A 367 -3.16 23.81 5.14
C GLN A 367 -2.49 22.76 4.25
N TRP A 368 -3.06 21.56 4.20
CA TRP A 368 -2.50 20.46 3.40
C TRP A 368 -2.74 20.61 1.90
N ASP A 369 -3.75 21.39 1.51
CA ASP A 369 -4.28 21.48 0.14
C ASP A 369 -4.61 20.10 -0.47
N ASP A 370 -4.91 19.14 0.41
CA ASP A 370 -5.20 17.75 0.05
C ASP A 370 -5.94 17.05 1.21
N PRO A 371 -7.25 16.77 1.07
CA PRO A 371 -8.03 16.18 2.15
C PRO A 371 -7.61 14.73 2.49
N ARG A 372 -6.78 14.08 1.66
CA ARG A 372 -6.21 12.76 1.97
C ARG A 372 -5.27 12.79 3.17
N LEU A 373 -4.71 13.94 3.50
CA LEU A 373 -3.69 14.11 4.55
C LEU A 373 -4.24 14.67 5.85
N VAL A 374 -5.53 14.96 5.90
CA VAL A 374 -6.17 15.48 7.11
C VAL A 374 -6.28 14.37 8.15
N TRP A 375 -5.71 14.64 9.32
CA TRP A 375 -5.80 13.81 10.52
C TRP A 375 -6.38 14.65 11.66
N LEU A 376 -7.49 14.22 12.24
CA LEU A 376 -8.07 14.83 13.43
C LEU A 376 -7.34 14.30 14.67
N PRO A 377 -6.72 15.15 15.50
CA PRO A 377 -6.09 14.74 16.75
C PRO A 377 -6.98 13.85 17.62
N LEU A 378 -6.46 12.70 18.04
CA LEU A 378 -7.15 11.83 19.00
C LEU A 378 -7.27 12.50 20.37
N GLN A 379 -6.38 13.45 20.67
CA GLN A 379 -6.34 14.24 21.90
C GLN A 379 -7.57 15.12 22.12
N TYR A 380 -8.40 15.35 21.10
CA TYR A 380 -9.72 15.98 21.29
C TYR A 380 -10.68 15.14 22.14
N ALA A 381 -10.49 13.82 22.16
CA ALA A 381 -11.33 12.91 22.92
C ALA A 381 -10.57 12.12 23.98
N LEU A 382 -9.26 11.94 23.82
CA LEU A 382 -8.42 11.15 24.72
C LEU A 382 -7.52 12.03 25.58
N LEU A 383 -7.45 11.72 26.88
CA LEU A 383 -6.38 12.19 27.77
C LEU A 383 -5.14 11.31 27.62
N PRO A 384 -3.93 11.80 27.99
CA PRO A 384 -2.70 11.01 27.92
C PRO A 384 -2.73 9.69 28.70
N GLU A 385 -3.37 9.69 29.88
CA GLU A 385 -3.57 8.52 30.75
C GLU A 385 -4.74 7.61 30.34
N GLN A 386 -5.40 7.92 29.22
CA GLN A 386 -6.46 7.08 28.66
C GLN A 386 -5.89 6.36 27.44
N TYR A 387 -6.06 5.04 27.38
CA TYR A 387 -5.50 4.19 26.34
C TYR A 387 -3.98 4.14 26.35
N ASP A 388 -3.44 3.92 27.55
CA ASP A 388 -2.00 3.80 27.80
C ASP A 388 -1.52 2.35 27.99
N SER A 389 -2.45 1.38 28.03
CA SER A 389 -2.14 -0.06 28.04
C SER A 389 -2.11 -0.68 26.64
N GLN A 390 -1.47 -1.85 26.52
CA GLN A 390 -1.40 -2.61 25.27
C GLN A 390 -2.80 -2.94 24.75
N GLU A 391 -3.69 -3.44 25.60
CA GLU A 391 -5.05 -3.86 25.22
C GLU A 391 -5.91 -2.69 24.77
N GLU A 392 -5.77 -1.54 25.39
CA GLU A 392 -6.53 -0.35 25.01
C GLU A 392 -6.04 0.24 23.67
N ILE A 393 -4.72 0.29 23.44
CA ILE A 393 -4.16 0.73 22.16
C ILE A 393 -4.54 -0.26 21.05
N ASP A 394 -4.45 -1.57 21.30
CA ASP A 394 -4.92 -2.63 20.39
C ASP A 394 -6.40 -2.38 20.02
N ALA A 395 -7.28 -2.11 20.99
CA ALA A 395 -8.70 -1.87 20.75
C ALA A 395 -8.97 -0.62 19.89
N LEU A 396 -8.13 0.42 20.00
CA LEU A 396 -8.23 1.59 19.13
C LEU A 396 -7.76 1.27 17.71
N ILE A 397 -6.69 0.50 17.55
CA ILE A 397 -6.20 0.02 16.24
C ILE A 397 -7.28 -0.82 15.57
N ASP A 398 -7.88 -1.76 16.30
CA ASP A 398 -8.98 -2.61 15.83
C ASP A 398 -10.15 -1.76 15.31
N SER A 399 -10.53 -0.75 16.10
CA SER A 399 -11.67 0.12 15.79
C SER A 399 -11.43 0.99 14.56
N ILE A 400 -10.22 1.56 14.41
CA ILE A 400 -9.94 2.52 13.34
C ILE A 400 -9.55 1.84 12.02
N THR A 401 -8.90 0.68 12.09
CA THR A 401 -8.47 -0.06 10.89
C THR A 401 -9.54 -1.02 10.37
N GLY A 402 -10.47 -1.44 11.24
CA GLY A 402 -11.47 -2.47 10.95
C GLY A 402 -10.91 -3.88 10.91
N VAL A 403 -9.67 -4.10 11.38
CA VAL A 403 -8.98 -5.39 11.41
C VAL A 403 -8.57 -5.69 12.84
N LYS A 404 -8.83 -6.90 13.32
CA LYS A 404 -8.60 -7.26 14.73
C LYS A 404 -7.24 -7.89 14.98
N PHE A 405 -6.62 -7.57 16.11
CA PHE A 405 -5.51 -8.37 16.64
C PHE A 405 -5.96 -9.80 16.92
N THR A 406 -5.06 -10.74 16.67
CA THR A 406 -5.25 -12.15 17.01
C THR A 406 -4.14 -12.63 17.92
N ASP A 407 -4.48 -13.53 18.84
CA ASP A 407 -3.54 -14.21 19.71
C ASP A 407 -2.99 -15.49 19.06
N HIS A 408 -2.00 -16.11 19.72
CA HIS A 408 -1.42 -17.40 19.33
C HIS A 408 -0.74 -17.43 17.95
N ASN A 409 -0.14 -16.33 17.52
CA ASN A 409 0.68 -16.33 16.31
C ASN A 409 2.13 -16.72 16.63
N GLU A 410 2.80 -17.35 15.67
CA GLU A 410 4.26 -17.48 15.67
C GLU A 410 4.83 -16.41 14.75
N VAL A 411 5.78 -15.61 15.23
CA VAL A 411 6.50 -14.62 14.42
C VAL A 411 8.00 -14.86 14.54
N ARG A 412 8.64 -14.99 13.39
CA ARG A 412 10.03 -15.39 13.21
C ARG A 412 10.75 -14.36 12.35
N TYR A 413 11.87 -13.82 12.83
CA TYR A 413 12.59 -12.75 12.15
C TYR A 413 13.70 -13.34 11.28
N LEU A 414 13.67 -13.00 9.99
CA LEU A 414 14.55 -13.57 8.98
C LEU A 414 15.48 -12.50 8.40
N ALA A 415 16.78 -12.79 8.36
CA ALA A 415 17.73 -11.99 7.63
C ALA A 415 17.42 -12.03 6.12
N ASN A 416 17.62 -10.90 5.41
CA ASN A 416 17.43 -10.73 3.95
C ASN A 416 17.78 -11.98 3.12
N LEU A 417 18.95 -12.56 3.38
CA LEU A 417 19.54 -13.58 2.51
C LEU A 417 18.85 -14.95 2.59
N GLU A 418 17.96 -15.13 3.55
CA GLU A 418 17.16 -16.34 3.70
C GLU A 418 15.87 -16.29 2.87
N PHE A 419 15.41 -15.12 2.41
CA PHE A 419 14.12 -14.98 1.75
C PHE A 419 13.96 -15.89 0.52
N HIS A 420 14.94 -15.92 -0.41
CA HIS A 420 14.85 -16.76 -1.61
C HIS A 420 14.84 -18.26 -1.28
N TRP A 421 15.51 -18.66 -0.19
CA TRP A 421 15.52 -20.05 0.29
C TRP A 421 14.18 -20.43 0.94
N GLU A 422 13.66 -19.56 1.79
CA GLU A 422 12.34 -19.75 2.42
C GLU A 422 11.23 -19.71 1.37
N LEU A 423 11.35 -18.90 0.31
CA LEU A 423 10.45 -18.95 -0.83
C LEU A 423 10.49 -20.33 -1.52
N LEU A 424 11.67 -20.88 -1.83
CA LEU A 424 11.80 -22.24 -2.37
C LEU A 424 11.19 -23.29 -1.45
N ARG A 425 11.41 -23.17 -0.13
CA ARG A 425 10.84 -24.07 0.87
C ARG A 425 9.31 -24.03 0.85
N THR A 426 8.71 -22.85 0.91
CA THR A 426 7.25 -22.69 0.89
C THR A 426 6.62 -23.27 -0.38
N ILE A 427 7.26 -23.09 -1.56
CA ILE A 427 6.77 -23.68 -2.82
C ILE A 427 6.75 -25.22 -2.73
N LYS A 428 7.82 -25.81 -2.20
CA LYS A 428 7.97 -27.27 -2.07
C LYS A 428 7.01 -27.87 -1.04
N GLU A 429 6.86 -27.22 0.10
CA GLU A 429 6.02 -27.69 1.22
C GLU A 429 4.53 -27.51 0.98
N THR A 430 4.13 -26.67 0.02
CA THR A 430 2.71 -26.41 -0.30
C THR A 430 1.95 -27.69 -0.64
N GLU A 431 0.78 -27.86 -0.02
CA GLU A 431 -0.11 -29.00 -0.25
C GLU A 431 -1.41 -28.67 -0.99
N ASP A 432 -2.01 -27.51 -0.71
CA ASP A 432 -3.29 -27.10 -1.29
C ASP A 432 -3.10 -25.94 -2.25
N TYR A 433 -2.48 -24.84 -1.79
CA TYR A 433 -2.20 -23.68 -2.63
C TYR A 433 -1.10 -22.77 -2.12
N HIS A 434 -0.38 -22.13 -3.05
CA HIS A 434 0.68 -21.16 -2.81
C HIS A 434 0.39 -19.85 -3.52
N VAL A 435 0.69 -18.72 -2.89
CA VAL A 435 0.63 -17.39 -3.50
C VAL A 435 1.96 -16.70 -3.32
N LEU A 436 2.62 -16.36 -4.44
CA LEU A 436 3.68 -15.37 -4.48
C LEU A 436 3.08 -14.05 -4.97
N TRP A 437 3.02 -13.06 -4.09
CA TRP A 437 2.60 -11.72 -4.41
C TRP A 437 3.77 -10.78 -4.28
N ILE A 438 4.30 -10.37 -5.43
CA ILE A 438 5.52 -9.60 -5.48
C ILE A 438 5.37 -8.50 -6.52
N HIS A 439 6.17 -7.45 -6.45
CA HIS A 439 6.23 -6.49 -7.55
C HIS A 439 7.39 -6.79 -8.50
N ASP A 440 8.53 -7.33 -8.03
CA ASP A 440 9.71 -7.58 -8.87
C ASP A 440 9.98 -9.09 -9.03
N PHE A 441 10.05 -9.55 -10.29
CA PHE A 441 10.43 -10.91 -10.69
C PHE A 441 11.12 -10.84 -12.06
N PRO A 442 12.43 -10.54 -12.13
CA PRO A 442 13.13 -10.27 -13.37
C PRO A 442 13.42 -11.54 -14.16
N ALA A 443 13.32 -11.43 -15.48
CA ALA A 443 13.88 -12.44 -16.37
C ALA A 443 15.33 -12.15 -16.74
N ILE A 444 15.67 -10.87 -16.81
CA ILE A 444 16.94 -10.39 -17.34
C ILE A 444 17.54 -9.35 -16.39
N THR A 445 18.85 -9.41 -16.18
CA THR A 445 19.63 -8.47 -15.39
C THR A 445 19.85 -7.16 -16.14
N SER A 446 20.40 -6.14 -15.48
CA SER A 446 20.78 -4.89 -16.16
C SER A 446 21.86 -5.08 -17.23
N GLN A 447 22.63 -6.16 -17.17
CA GLN A 447 23.65 -6.54 -18.17
C GLN A 447 23.07 -7.34 -19.34
N GLY A 448 21.76 -7.61 -19.38
CA GLY A 448 21.14 -8.36 -20.46
C GLY A 448 21.29 -9.88 -20.34
N LEU A 449 21.73 -10.40 -19.19
CA LEU A 449 21.86 -11.84 -18.92
C LEU A 449 20.62 -12.37 -18.20
N LEU A 450 20.35 -13.69 -18.26
CA LEU A 450 19.31 -14.27 -17.41
C LEU A 450 19.61 -14.06 -15.92
N ASP A 451 18.59 -13.68 -15.17
CA ASP A 451 18.68 -13.57 -13.71
C ASP A 451 18.73 -14.96 -13.08
N SER A 452 19.81 -15.26 -12.35
CA SER A 452 20.03 -16.61 -11.80
C SER A 452 19.06 -16.94 -10.66
N ALA A 453 18.75 -15.97 -9.80
CA ALA A 453 17.86 -16.19 -8.66
C ALA A 453 16.43 -16.48 -9.14
N ALA A 454 15.96 -15.73 -10.14
CA ALA A 454 14.66 -15.96 -10.76
C ALA A 454 14.61 -17.32 -11.48
N LEU A 455 15.68 -17.70 -12.18
CA LEU A 455 15.80 -19.02 -12.81
C LEU A 455 15.70 -20.15 -11.77
N ASP A 456 16.34 -20.00 -10.61
CA ASP A 456 16.27 -21.00 -9.53
C ASP A 456 14.83 -21.13 -8.99
N GLN A 457 14.11 -20.03 -8.78
CA GLN A 457 12.69 -20.09 -8.37
C GLN A 457 11.80 -20.77 -9.42
N VAL A 458 12.05 -20.53 -10.71
CA VAL A 458 11.31 -21.15 -11.82
C VAL A 458 11.61 -22.65 -11.89
N VAL A 459 12.89 -23.03 -11.94
CA VAL A 459 13.31 -24.41 -12.17
C VAL A 459 13.23 -25.26 -10.90
N ASP A 460 13.92 -24.87 -9.82
CA ASP A 460 14.03 -25.67 -8.60
C ASP A 460 12.84 -25.50 -7.67
N GLY A 461 12.12 -24.39 -7.80
CA GLY A 461 10.83 -24.16 -7.17
C GLY A 461 9.71 -24.76 -8.01
N TYR A 462 9.06 -23.92 -8.83
CA TYR A 462 7.78 -24.27 -9.44
C TYR A 462 7.83 -25.50 -10.36
N LEU A 463 8.77 -25.58 -11.32
CA LEU A 463 8.77 -26.68 -12.29
C LEU A 463 9.13 -28.02 -11.66
N THR A 464 10.15 -28.04 -10.79
CA THR A 464 10.57 -29.25 -10.08
C THR A 464 9.47 -29.74 -9.14
N THR A 465 8.87 -28.86 -8.35
CA THR A 465 7.78 -29.26 -7.45
C THR A 465 6.56 -29.72 -8.24
N LEU A 466 6.17 -29.04 -9.32
CA LEU A 466 5.06 -29.51 -10.18
C LEU A 466 5.34 -30.93 -10.71
N ALA A 467 6.56 -31.21 -11.18
CA ALA A 467 6.92 -32.55 -11.64
C ALA A 467 6.78 -33.61 -10.53
N GLU A 468 7.26 -33.33 -9.32
CA GLU A 468 7.13 -34.23 -8.17
C GLU A 468 5.66 -34.50 -7.80
N ARG A 469 4.81 -33.47 -7.82
CA ARG A 469 3.37 -33.62 -7.55
C ARG A 469 2.65 -34.39 -8.65
N LEU A 470 3.07 -34.26 -9.90
CA LEU A 470 2.55 -35.04 -11.02
C LEU A 470 2.97 -36.51 -10.96
N GLU A 471 4.24 -36.78 -10.62
CA GLU A 471 4.76 -38.14 -10.44
C GLU A 471 4.02 -38.88 -9.32
N ALA A 472 3.59 -38.17 -8.27
CA ALA A 472 2.80 -38.71 -7.18
C ALA A 472 1.27 -38.71 -7.45
N TYR A 473 0.79 -38.21 -8.59
CA TYR A 473 -0.64 -37.96 -8.78
C TYR A 473 -1.50 -39.22 -8.73
N ASP A 474 -1.02 -40.34 -9.28
CA ASP A 474 -1.77 -41.60 -9.32
C ASP A 474 -2.08 -42.15 -7.91
N SER A 475 -1.28 -41.81 -6.89
CA SER A 475 -1.51 -42.24 -5.51
C SER A 475 -2.17 -41.17 -4.64
N VAL A 476 -1.90 -39.88 -4.89
CA VAL A 476 -2.37 -38.77 -4.05
C VAL A 476 -3.66 -38.15 -4.60
N GLY A 477 -3.84 -38.10 -5.92
CA GLY A 477 -5.04 -37.57 -6.59
C GLY A 477 -5.22 -36.04 -6.52
N ARG A 478 -4.20 -35.28 -6.08
CA ARG A 478 -4.23 -33.81 -6.00
C ARG A 478 -2.96 -33.17 -6.52
N ILE A 479 -3.11 -32.00 -7.14
CA ILE A 479 -2.01 -31.10 -7.52
C ILE A 479 -2.25 -29.77 -6.80
N PRO A 480 -1.28 -29.24 -6.02
CA PRO A 480 -1.43 -27.94 -5.39
C PRO A 480 -1.59 -26.82 -6.42
N MET A 481 -2.32 -25.76 -6.06
CA MET A 481 -2.53 -24.60 -6.93
C MET A 481 -1.50 -23.51 -6.65
N TYR A 482 -0.69 -23.15 -7.65
CA TYR A 482 0.31 -22.09 -7.50
C TYR A 482 -0.17 -20.79 -8.15
N PHE A 483 -0.09 -19.66 -7.45
CA PHE A 483 -0.48 -18.34 -7.94
C PHE A 483 0.70 -17.37 -7.88
N ILE A 484 0.87 -16.57 -8.94
CA ILE A 484 1.79 -15.43 -8.95
C ILE A 484 1.00 -14.16 -9.23
N PHE A 485 1.05 -13.20 -8.30
CA PHE A 485 0.46 -11.86 -8.43
C PHE A 485 1.60 -10.86 -8.68
N LEU A 486 1.53 -10.13 -9.79
CA LEU A 486 2.54 -9.13 -10.20
C LEU A 486 1.88 -7.87 -10.71
N ASP A 487 2.41 -6.70 -10.38
CA ASP A 487 1.97 -5.44 -10.96
C ASP A 487 2.46 -5.28 -12.41
N GLU A 488 1.61 -4.79 -13.33
CA GLU A 488 1.96 -4.66 -14.76
C GLU A 488 3.22 -3.79 -14.99
N HIS A 489 3.44 -2.74 -14.18
CA HIS A 489 4.57 -1.85 -14.38
C HIS A 489 5.90 -2.58 -14.28
N TYR A 490 6.08 -3.30 -13.18
CA TYR A 490 7.31 -4.02 -12.94
C TYR A 490 7.40 -5.27 -13.81
N TYR A 491 6.30 -5.95 -14.07
CA TYR A 491 6.24 -7.07 -15.01
C TYR A 491 6.79 -6.69 -16.40
N GLU A 492 6.41 -5.53 -16.95
CA GLU A 492 6.92 -5.03 -18.24
C GLU A 492 8.36 -4.49 -18.14
N ALA A 493 8.69 -3.79 -17.05
CA ALA A 493 10.03 -3.25 -16.81
C ALA A 493 11.10 -4.34 -16.65
N ARG A 494 10.73 -5.46 -16.04
CA ARG A 494 11.61 -6.57 -15.65
C ARG A 494 11.58 -7.76 -16.62
N LYS A 495 10.83 -7.62 -17.72
CA LYS A 495 10.67 -8.64 -18.77
C LYS A 495 10.14 -9.97 -18.22
N SER A 496 9.37 -9.93 -17.14
CA SER A 496 8.87 -11.10 -16.41
C SER A 496 8.01 -12.03 -17.27
N ARG A 497 7.45 -11.51 -18.38
CA ARG A 497 6.70 -12.29 -19.39
C ARG A 497 7.43 -13.57 -19.82
N ILE A 498 8.76 -13.57 -19.92
CA ILE A 498 9.54 -14.77 -20.30
C ILE A 498 9.23 -15.92 -19.34
N TRP A 499 9.36 -15.70 -18.03
CA TRP A 499 9.06 -16.72 -17.03
C TRP A 499 7.58 -17.00 -16.91
N MET A 500 6.73 -15.98 -16.90
CA MET A 500 5.28 -16.16 -16.76
C MET A 500 4.70 -17.00 -17.91
N THR A 501 5.16 -16.81 -19.15
CA THR A 501 4.75 -17.66 -20.28
C THR A 501 5.18 -19.11 -20.13
N ILE A 502 6.38 -19.39 -19.59
CA ILE A 502 6.84 -20.75 -19.32
C ILE A 502 5.98 -21.40 -18.22
N LEU A 503 5.73 -20.68 -17.13
CA LEU A 503 5.00 -21.19 -15.98
C LEU A 503 3.49 -21.37 -16.24
N GLU A 504 2.88 -20.58 -17.14
CA GLU A 504 1.45 -20.71 -17.48
C GLU A 504 1.13 -21.87 -18.44
N ASP A 505 2.10 -22.37 -19.21
CA ASP A 505 1.93 -23.53 -20.09
C ASP A 505 3.22 -24.37 -20.16
N PRO A 506 3.65 -24.99 -19.04
CA PRO A 506 4.91 -25.75 -19.00
C PRO A 506 4.90 -26.97 -19.92
N LEU A 507 3.71 -27.51 -20.24
CA LEU A 507 3.57 -28.65 -21.15
C LEU A 507 3.99 -28.30 -22.59
N HIS A 508 3.82 -27.05 -23.02
CA HIS A 508 4.13 -26.60 -24.39
C HIS A 508 5.24 -25.55 -24.46
N ALA A 509 5.76 -25.11 -23.31
CA ALA A 509 6.81 -24.11 -23.23
C ALA A 509 8.11 -24.56 -23.92
N SER A 510 8.81 -23.60 -24.55
CA SER A 510 10.16 -23.81 -25.07
C SER A 510 11.20 -23.50 -24.01
N ALA A 511 12.28 -24.29 -23.97
CA ALA A 511 13.46 -24.00 -23.18
C ALA A 511 14.40 -22.98 -23.86
N GLU A 512 14.12 -22.60 -25.11
CA GLU A 512 14.92 -21.62 -25.85
C GLU A 512 14.61 -20.19 -25.40
N VAL A 513 15.40 -19.72 -24.45
CA VAL A 513 15.39 -18.33 -23.95
C VAL A 513 16.62 -17.58 -24.46
N GLU A 514 16.42 -16.46 -25.16
CA GLU A 514 17.46 -15.74 -25.91
C GLU A 514 18.71 -15.40 -25.07
N ALA A 515 18.50 -14.86 -23.86
CA ALA A 515 19.57 -14.42 -22.95
C ALA A 515 20.24 -15.55 -22.15
N GLY A 516 19.84 -16.81 -22.34
CA GLY A 516 20.31 -17.94 -21.53
C GLY A 516 21.55 -18.63 -22.07
N THR A 517 22.44 -19.06 -21.17
CA THR A 517 23.57 -19.93 -21.53
C THR A 517 23.08 -21.32 -21.93
N GLN A 518 23.92 -22.09 -22.63
CA GLN A 518 23.57 -23.47 -23.01
C GLN A 518 23.27 -24.36 -21.81
N GLU A 519 23.98 -24.16 -20.69
CA GLU A 519 23.74 -24.87 -19.43
C GLU A 519 22.38 -24.51 -18.83
N GLN A 520 22.06 -23.21 -18.74
CA GLN A 520 20.77 -22.75 -18.22
C GLN A 520 19.60 -23.25 -19.07
N LYS A 521 19.75 -23.22 -20.41
CA LYS A 521 18.77 -23.78 -21.34
C LYS A 521 18.61 -25.29 -21.19
N ALA A 522 19.70 -26.02 -21.03
CA ALA A 522 19.67 -27.47 -20.82
C ALA A 522 18.96 -27.82 -19.50
N ARG A 523 19.26 -27.08 -18.43
CA ARG A 523 18.60 -27.22 -17.13
C ARG A 523 17.09 -26.97 -17.21
N LEU A 524 16.67 -25.88 -17.86
CA LEU A 524 15.26 -25.60 -18.10
C LEU A 524 14.58 -26.69 -18.96
N ARG A 525 15.25 -27.15 -20.02
CA ARG A 525 14.74 -28.21 -20.90
C ARG A 525 14.51 -29.51 -20.12
N ALA A 526 15.44 -29.90 -19.26
CA ALA A 526 15.31 -31.08 -18.43
C ALA A 526 14.10 -30.99 -17.49
N ALA A 527 13.86 -29.84 -16.86
CA ALA A 527 12.71 -29.63 -15.99
C ALA A 527 11.38 -29.72 -16.75
N LEU A 528 11.27 -29.12 -17.94
CA LEU A 528 10.07 -29.18 -18.77
C LEU A 528 9.79 -30.61 -19.28
N GLU A 529 10.84 -31.34 -19.71
CA GLU A 529 10.68 -32.74 -20.13
C GLU A 529 10.28 -33.66 -18.98
N ARG A 530 10.74 -33.39 -17.75
CA ARG A 530 10.30 -34.14 -16.55
C ARG A 530 8.79 -33.97 -16.31
N ILE A 531 8.25 -32.76 -16.42
CA ILE A 531 6.79 -32.52 -16.30
C ILE A 531 6.04 -33.27 -17.41
N ARG A 532 6.50 -33.17 -18.67
CA ARG A 532 5.88 -33.88 -19.81
C ARG A 532 5.89 -35.40 -19.61
N ALA A 533 6.97 -35.94 -19.08
CA ALA A 533 7.08 -37.36 -18.75
C ALA A 533 6.13 -37.75 -17.62
N ALA A 534 6.11 -37.00 -16.51
CA ALA A 534 5.22 -37.26 -15.38
C ALA A 534 3.74 -37.30 -15.80
N VAL A 535 3.30 -36.37 -16.65
CA VAL A 535 1.93 -36.37 -17.20
C VAL A 535 1.66 -37.58 -18.09
N ARG A 536 2.61 -37.93 -18.96
CA ARG A 536 2.47 -39.08 -19.87
C ARG A 536 2.42 -40.42 -19.11
N ASP A 537 3.17 -40.52 -18.02
CA ASP A 537 3.34 -41.76 -17.26
C ASP A 537 2.22 -41.96 -16.21
N SER A 538 1.54 -40.90 -15.79
CA SER A 538 0.37 -40.96 -14.89
C SER A 538 -0.86 -41.53 -15.59
N LYS A 539 -1.35 -42.68 -15.13
CA LYS A 539 -2.55 -43.32 -15.70
C LYS A 539 -3.81 -42.54 -15.38
N VAL A 540 -3.89 -41.96 -14.18
CA VAL A 540 -5.08 -41.21 -13.74
C VAL A 540 -5.18 -39.91 -14.52
N LEU A 541 -4.09 -39.12 -14.64
CA LEU A 541 -4.11 -37.89 -15.44
C LEU A 541 -4.45 -38.15 -16.90
N GLN A 542 -3.92 -39.22 -17.50
CA GLN A 542 -4.25 -39.57 -18.89
C GLN A 542 -5.73 -39.94 -19.05
N ALA A 543 -6.33 -40.64 -18.08
CA ALA A 543 -7.76 -40.95 -18.10
C ALA A 543 -8.62 -39.69 -17.93
N GLU A 544 -8.28 -38.82 -16.97
CA GLU A 544 -9.00 -37.58 -16.72
C GLU A 544 -8.85 -36.57 -17.88
N ALA A 545 -7.66 -36.46 -18.47
CA ALA A 545 -7.44 -35.63 -19.64
C ALA A 545 -8.25 -36.09 -20.86
N ARG A 546 -8.50 -37.39 -21.02
CA ARG A 546 -9.44 -37.91 -22.04
C ARG A 546 -10.89 -37.53 -21.75
N GLN A 547 -11.27 -37.45 -20.47
CA GLN A 547 -12.63 -37.11 -20.04
C GLN A 547 -12.91 -35.60 -20.10
N TYR A 548 -11.96 -34.78 -19.65
CA TYR A 548 -12.12 -33.32 -19.48
C TYR A 548 -11.43 -32.49 -20.55
N GLY A 549 -10.53 -33.09 -21.34
CA GLY A 549 -9.83 -32.46 -22.45
C GLY A 549 -8.52 -31.76 -22.08
N ASP A 550 -7.75 -31.41 -23.11
CA ASP A 550 -6.42 -30.77 -22.98
C ASP A 550 -6.48 -29.41 -22.30
N ALA A 551 -7.55 -28.63 -22.52
CA ALA A 551 -7.72 -27.32 -21.87
C ALA A 551 -7.82 -27.43 -20.34
N TRP A 552 -8.44 -28.49 -19.83
CA TRP A 552 -8.47 -28.78 -18.40
C TRP A 552 -7.08 -29.18 -17.89
N LEU A 553 -6.38 -30.06 -18.62
CA LEU A 553 -5.03 -30.51 -18.24
C LEU A 553 -4.05 -29.33 -18.18
N ARG A 554 -4.03 -28.45 -19.19
CA ARG A 554 -3.22 -27.22 -19.17
C ARG A 554 -3.61 -26.28 -18.04
N ASN A 555 -4.90 -26.19 -17.72
CA ASN A 555 -5.36 -25.37 -16.60
C ASN A 555 -4.89 -25.93 -15.25
N ARG A 556 -4.75 -27.25 -15.14
CA ARG A 556 -4.32 -27.97 -13.93
C ARG A 556 -2.81 -27.96 -13.73
N VAL A 557 -2.04 -28.10 -14.81
CA VAL A 557 -0.58 -28.23 -14.80
C VAL A 557 0.06 -26.89 -15.18
N LYS A 558 -0.01 -25.91 -14.27
CA LYS A 558 0.60 -24.59 -14.44
C LYS A 558 0.70 -23.81 -13.14
N VAL A 559 1.35 -22.65 -13.22
CA VAL A 559 1.19 -21.56 -12.26
C VAL A 559 0.15 -20.57 -12.81
N HIS A 560 -0.81 -20.18 -11.97
CA HIS A 560 -1.85 -19.21 -12.28
C HIS A 560 -1.30 -17.79 -12.14
N VAL A 561 -0.94 -17.17 -13.25
CA VAL A 561 -0.42 -15.80 -13.28
C VAL A 561 -1.55 -14.78 -13.27
N ASN A 562 -1.40 -13.76 -12.43
CA ASN A 562 -2.36 -12.68 -12.25
C ASN A 562 -1.63 -11.35 -12.30
N ILE A 563 -1.62 -10.71 -13.47
CA ILE A 563 -1.00 -9.39 -13.61
C ILE A 563 -2.02 -8.31 -13.24
N THR A 564 -1.78 -7.62 -12.13
CA THR A 564 -2.69 -6.64 -11.52
C THR A 564 -2.46 -5.23 -12.06
N ASN A 565 -3.45 -4.36 -11.82
CA ASN A 565 -3.47 -2.94 -12.21
C ASN A 565 -3.22 -2.73 -13.70
N ARG A 566 -3.80 -3.60 -14.53
CA ARG A 566 -3.51 -3.62 -15.97
C ARG A 566 -3.71 -2.26 -16.62
N ALA A 567 -2.84 -1.90 -17.55
CA ALA A 567 -2.94 -0.64 -18.28
C ALA A 567 -4.32 -0.58 -18.97
N ASP A 568 -5.14 0.39 -18.57
CA ASP A 568 -6.51 0.51 -19.08
C ASP A 568 -6.84 2.00 -19.26
N PRO A 569 -6.88 2.49 -20.51
CA PRO A 569 -7.09 3.90 -20.81
C PRO A 569 -8.51 4.37 -20.47
N SER A 570 -9.42 3.48 -20.05
CA SER A 570 -10.76 3.87 -19.62
C SER A 570 -10.83 4.43 -18.19
N PHE A 571 -9.74 4.39 -17.43
CA PHE A 571 -9.67 4.90 -16.06
C PHE A 571 -8.76 6.13 -15.92
N TRP A 572 -9.38 7.28 -15.65
CA TRP A 572 -8.71 8.57 -15.48
C TRP A 572 -9.24 9.28 -14.24
N SER A 573 -8.38 10.00 -13.54
CA SER A 573 -8.71 10.72 -12.32
C SER A 573 -8.41 12.21 -12.43
N GLY A 574 -9.24 13.06 -11.81
CA GLY A 574 -8.93 14.49 -11.62
C GLY A 574 -9.60 15.52 -12.56
N GLY A 575 -10.87 15.37 -12.96
CA GLY A 575 -11.59 16.50 -13.60
C GLY A 575 -12.95 16.16 -14.23
N LEU A 576 -13.77 17.21 -14.44
CA LEU A 576 -15.12 17.17 -15.03
C LEU A 576 -15.13 16.72 -16.51
N VAL A 577 -14.01 16.91 -17.23
CA VAL A 577 -13.75 16.40 -18.59
C VAL A 577 -12.37 15.77 -18.60
N SER A 578 -12.35 14.43 -18.68
CA SER A 578 -11.23 13.56 -18.28
C SER A 578 -9.97 13.57 -19.15
N THR A 579 -9.76 14.54 -20.04
CA THR A 579 -8.60 14.52 -20.97
C THR A 579 -7.83 15.84 -21.10
N VAL A 580 -8.30 16.94 -20.49
CA VAL A 580 -7.58 18.23 -20.57
C VAL A 580 -6.71 18.49 -19.33
N PHE A 581 -7.11 17.99 -18.15
CA PHE A 581 -6.38 18.17 -16.88
C PHE A 581 -6.30 16.91 -15.99
N ALA A 582 -6.78 15.76 -16.48
CA ALA A 582 -6.78 14.50 -15.74
C ALA A 582 -5.54 13.67 -16.08
N TYR A 583 -5.20 12.70 -15.22
CA TYR A 583 -4.14 11.73 -15.45
C TYR A 583 -4.68 10.29 -15.47
N PRO A 584 -4.09 9.38 -16.26
CA PRO A 584 -4.50 7.98 -16.27
C PRO A 584 -4.14 7.30 -14.95
N ASP A 585 -5.01 6.41 -14.49
CA ASP A 585 -4.82 5.62 -13.26
C ASP A 585 -3.71 4.56 -13.37
N ASN A 586 -3.09 4.45 -14.53
CA ASN A 586 -1.94 3.56 -14.77
C ASN A 586 -0.73 3.89 -13.88
N VAL A 587 -0.79 4.95 -13.07
CA VAL A 587 0.22 5.26 -12.03
C VAL A 587 0.07 4.43 -10.76
N MET A 588 -1.06 3.75 -10.53
CA MET A 588 -1.26 2.86 -9.38
C MET A 588 -0.27 1.68 -9.40
N ARG A 589 0.28 1.30 -8.24
CA ARG A 589 1.13 0.09 -8.15
C ARG A 589 0.65 -0.84 -7.08
N ASP A 590 0.86 -2.12 -7.31
CA ASP A 590 0.89 -3.09 -6.23
C ASP A 590 2.33 -3.28 -5.74
N HIS A 591 2.63 -2.76 -4.55
CA HIS A 591 3.97 -2.78 -3.97
C HIS A 591 4.12 -3.85 -2.86
N ARG A 592 3.08 -4.67 -2.65
CA ARG A 592 3.09 -5.78 -1.69
C ARG A 592 4.09 -6.86 -2.08
N LYS A 593 4.71 -7.44 -1.05
CA LYS A 593 5.74 -8.45 -1.16
C LYS A 593 5.54 -9.49 -0.08
N ILE A 594 4.72 -10.47 -0.41
CA ILE A 594 4.26 -11.49 0.50
C ILE A 594 4.22 -12.84 -0.21
N VAL A 595 4.50 -13.87 0.57
CA VAL A 595 4.33 -15.25 0.18
C VAL A 595 3.40 -15.87 1.20
N PHE A 596 2.42 -16.67 0.80
CA PHE A 596 1.67 -17.47 1.75
C PHE A 596 1.14 -18.75 1.12
N HIS A 597 0.99 -19.79 1.92
CA HIS A 597 0.45 -21.07 1.46
C HIS A 597 -0.43 -21.72 2.51
N ASP A 598 -1.39 -22.52 2.04
CA ASP A 598 -2.23 -23.42 2.86
C ASP A 598 -2.98 -22.75 4.03
N VAL A 599 -3.16 -21.42 3.98
CA VAL A 599 -3.94 -20.65 4.97
C VAL A 599 -5.43 -20.95 4.80
N THR A 600 -6.08 -21.43 5.87
CA THR A 600 -7.47 -21.86 5.86
C THR A 600 -8.19 -21.51 7.17
N GLU A 601 -9.48 -21.19 7.09
CA GLU A 601 -10.31 -20.90 8.26
C GLU A 601 -10.52 -22.14 9.15
N ALA A 602 -10.39 -23.35 8.61
CA ALA A 602 -10.51 -24.59 9.40
C ALA A 602 -9.30 -24.85 10.31
N ASP A 603 -8.12 -24.45 9.86
CA ASP A 603 -6.86 -24.59 10.58
C ASP A 603 -5.92 -23.43 10.17
N PRO A 604 -5.95 -22.32 10.92
CA PRO A 604 -5.10 -21.17 10.61
C PRO A 604 -3.61 -21.41 10.93
N PHE A 605 -3.25 -22.55 11.51
CA PHE A 605 -1.87 -22.89 11.89
C PHE A 605 -1.19 -23.80 10.86
N ARG A 606 -1.96 -24.44 9.97
CA ARG A 606 -1.43 -25.30 8.90
C ARG A 606 -0.52 -24.55 7.93
N GLY A 607 -0.94 -23.34 7.57
CA GLY A 607 -0.24 -22.48 6.61
C GLY A 607 0.71 -21.49 7.27
N GLU A 608 1.58 -20.91 6.46
CA GLU A 608 2.49 -19.83 6.84
C GLU A 608 2.55 -18.74 5.78
N ALA A 609 3.08 -17.58 6.19
CA ALA A 609 3.36 -16.48 5.30
C ALA A 609 4.75 -15.87 5.54
N LEU A 610 5.35 -15.34 4.49
CA LEU A 610 6.53 -14.50 4.52
C LEU A 610 6.14 -13.06 4.16
N TYR A 611 6.61 -12.08 4.91
CA TYR A 611 6.53 -10.66 4.57
C TYR A 611 7.94 -10.12 4.40
N THR A 612 8.18 -9.33 3.35
CA THR A 612 9.53 -8.84 3.05
C THR A 612 9.52 -7.46 2.41
N GLY A 613 10.66 -6.78 2.42
CA GLY A 613 10.94 -5.65 1.52
C GLY A 613 11.48 -6.09 0.14
N MET A 614 11.87 -7.35 -0.04
CA MET A 614 12.65 -7.79 -1.21
C MET A 614 11.80 -8.32 -2.36
N GLY A 615 12.27 -8.12 -3.60
CA GLY A 615 11.75 -8.80 -4.78
C GLY A 615 12.37 -10.19 -4.99
N VAL A 616 11.91 -10.90 -6.02
CA VAL A 616 12.65 -12.05 -6.57
C VAL A 616 13.74 -11.47 -7.50
N GLY A 617 14.98 -11.97 -7.45
CA GLY A 617 16.04 -11.50 -8.33
C GLY A 617 17.43 -11.47 -7.68
N GLN A 618 18.48 -11.69 -8.47
CA GLN A 618 19.85 -11.85 -7.97
C GLN A 618 20.41 -10.56 -7.35
N GLN A 619 19.89 -9.39 -7.73
CA GLN A 619 20.27 -8.08 -7.17
C GLN A 619 19.92 -7.93 -5.68
N TYR A 620 19.01 -8.75 -5.19
CA TYR A 620 18.62 -8.83 -3.79
C TYR A 620 19.47 -9.85 -3.01
N MET A 621 20.32 -10.62 -3.69
CA MET A 621 21.23 -11.56 -3.07
C MET A 621 22.54 -10.88 -2.69
N GLY A 622 23.09 -11.27 -1.55
CA GLY A 622 24.34 -10.77 -0.99
C GLY A 622 24.19 -9.55 -0.05
N PRO A 623 25.30 -9.12 0.56
CA PRO A 623 25.31 -8.12 1.64
C PRO A 623 25.00 -6.69 1.17
N THR A 624 24.92 -6.46 -0.14
CA THR A 624 24.71 -5.12 -0.73
C THR A 624 23.27 -4.59 -0.63
N TRP A 625 22.33 -5.41 -0.12
CA TRP A 625 20.93 -5.02 0.05
C TRP A 625 20.49 -5.26 1.50
N ASP A 626 20.37 -4.22 2.31
CA ASP A 626 20.07 -4.35 3.74
C ASP A 626 18.55 -4.33 3.98
N ASP A 627 17.94 -5.51 4.04
CA ASP A 627 16.48 -5.71 4.15
C ASP A 627 16.15 -6.88 5.08
N ARG A 628 14.87 -7.06 5.45
CA ARG A 628 14.43 -8.04 6.44
C ARG A 628 13.13 -8.68 6.01
N ALA A 629 12.99 -9.95 6.35
CA ALA A 629 11.75 -10.67 6.19
C ALA A 629 11.25 -11.16 7.55
N ILE A 630 9.97 -11.48 7.63
CA ILE A 630 9.40 -12.21 8.77
C ILE A 630 8.61 -13.40 8.25
N ARG A 631 8.70 -14.52 8.96
CA ARG A 631 7.81 -15.67 8.80
C ARG A 631 6.75 -15.64 9.88
N VAL A 632 5.50 -15.86 9.48
CA VAL A 632 4.34 -15.80 10.37
C VAL A 632 3.50 -17.05 10.20
N LYS A 633 3.01 -17.61 11.31
CA LYS A 633 1.98 -18.66 11.37
C LYS A 633 0.85 -18.25 12.31
N GLY A 634 -0.36 -18.70 12.01
CA GLY A 634 -1.51 -18.51 12.89
C GLY A 634 -2.62 -17.60 12.35
N PRO A 635 -3.61 -17.26 13.19
CA PRO A 635 -4.88 -16.65 12.77
C PRO A 635 -4.75 -15.28 12.12
N ALA A 636 -3.66 -14.53 12.33
CA ALA A 636 -3.43 -13.26 11.64
C ALA A 636 -3.40 -13.40 10.11
N LEU A 637 -3.06 -14.59 9.59
CA LEU A 637 -2.97 -14.83 8.15
C LEU A 637 -4.33 -14.90 7.43
N LEU A 638 -5.44 -15.07 8.15
CA LEU A 638 -6.77 -15.10 7.54
C LEU A 638 -7.12 -13.76 6.85
N GLU A 639 -6.61 -12.65 7.38
CA GLU A 639 -6.77 -11.33 6.74
C GLU A 639 -5.96 -11.22 5.45
N LEU A 640 -4.82 -11.92 5.34
CA LEU A 640 -4.04 -11.98 4.10
C LEU A 640 -4.82 -12.67 2.98
N LYS A 641 -5.47 -13.80 3.31
CA LYS A 641 -6.37 -14.52 2.41
C LYS A 641 -7.54 -13.64 1.96
N ARG A 642 -8.13 -12.87 2.88
CA ARG A 642 -9.19 -11.89 2.57
C ARG A 642 -8.66 -10.77 1.66
N ALA A 643 -7.45 -10.28 1.88
CA ALA A 643 -6.82 -9.26 1.06
C ALA A 643 -6.55 -9.75 -0.39
N ALA A 644 -6.12 -11.01 -0.57
CA ALA A 644 -5.96 -11.63 -1.88
C ALA A 644 -7.30 -11.80 -2.61
N ARG A 645 -8.35 -12.26 -1.91
CA ARG A 645 -9.72 -12.30 -2.44
C ARG A 645 -10.16 -10.91 -2.92
N ASN A 646 -10.01 -9.89 -2.07
CA ASN A 646 -10.43 -8.53 -2.36
C ASN A 646 -9.64 -7.92 -3.53
N LEU A 647 -8.35 -8.26 -3.68
CA LEU A 647 -7.57 -7.89 -4.86
C LEU A 647 -8.23 -8.46 -6.12
N LEU A 648 -8.44 -9.78 -6.21
CA LEU A 648 -8.99 -10.40 -7.41
C LEU A 648 -10.35 -9.79 -7.81
N LEU A 649 -11.22 -9.55 -6.82
CA LEU A 649 -12.50 -8.86 -7.04
C LEU A 649 -12.31 -7.43 -7.56
N SER A 650 -11.38 -6.67 -6.98
CA SER A 650 -11.08 -5.30 -7.43
C SER A 650 -10.51 -5.24 -8.84
N GLN A 651 -9.94 -6.34 -9.33
CA GLN A 651 -9.36 -6.47 -10.67
C GLN A 651 -10.35 -7.04 -11.70
N GLY A 652 -11.63 -7.22 -11.33
CA GLY A 652 -12.71 -7.58 -12.25
C GLY A 652 -13.05 -9.07 -12.30
N ILE A 653 -12.45 -9.91 -11.47
CA ILE A 653 -12.88 -11.31 -11.31
C ILE A 653 -14.23 -11.34 -10.58
N ALA A 654 -15.21 -12.07 -11.11
CA ALA A 654 -16.50 -12.21 -10.46
C ALA A 654 -16.42 -13.14 -9.24
N GLU A 655 -17.32 -12.96 -8.27
CA GLU A 655 -17.33 -13.77 -7.05
C GLU A 655 -17.53 -15.28 -7.33
N SER A 656 -18.34 -15.62 -8.34
CA SER A 656 -18.52 -17.01 -8.81
C SER A 656 -17.24 -17.62 -9.38
N ASP A 657 -16.36 -16.78 -9.91
CA ASP A 657 -15.20 -17.19 -10.70
C ASP A 657 -13.93 -17.18 -9.85
N LEU A 658 -14.00 -16.77 -8.58
CA LEU A 658 -12.87 -16.78 -7.67
C LEU A 658 -12.26 -18.20 -7.61
N PRO A 659 -10.93 -18.33 -7.56
CA PRO A 659 -10.29 -19.62 -7.33
C PRO A 659 -10.78 -20.26 -6.03
N PRO A 660 -10.88 -21.60 -5.94
CA PRO A 660 -11.41 -22.29 -4.76
C PRO A 660 -10.81 -21.83 -3.43
N PRO A 661 -9.49 -21.60 -3.29
CA PRO A 661 -8.91 -21.11 -2.04
C PRO A 661 -9.48 -19.75 -1.59
N PHE A 662 -9.86 -18.86 -2.50
CA PHE A 662 -10.29 -17.49 -2.19
C PHE A 662 -11.81 -17.31 -2.11
N ARG A 663 -12.59 -18.40 -2.23
CA ARG A 663 -14.04 -18.35 -2.06
C ARG A 663 -14.40 -18.27 -0.58
N LEU A 664 -15.48 -17.56 -0.28
CA LEU A 664 -16.11 -17.65 1.04
C LEU A 664 -16.67 -19.07 1.20
N ARG A 665 -16.45 -19.68 2.35
CA ARG A 665 -17.12 -20.95 2.68
C ARG A 665 -18.61 -20.65 2.93
N SER A 666 -19.48 -21.40 2.24
CA SER A 666 -20.94 -21.21 2.23
C SER A 666 -21.60 -21.40 3.60
N GLU A 667 -20.89 -22.02 4.54
CA GLU A 667 -21.22 -21.94 5.95
C GLU A 667 -20.09 -21.22 6.66
N PRO A 668 -20.39 -20.11 7.36
CA PRO A 668 -19.50 -19.75 8.43
C PRO A 668 -19.59 -20.89 9.45
N VAL A 669 -18.49 -21.60 9.66
CA VAL A 669 -18.20 -22.06 11.01
C VAL A 669 -17.90 -20.79 11.80
N PHE A 670 -18.93 -20.03 12.14
CA PHE A 670 -18.85 -19.12 13.25
C PHE A 670 -18.79 -20.03 14.47
N PRO A 671 -17.71 -20.00 15.26
CA PRO A 671 -17.77 -20.52 16.61
C PRO A 671 -18.69 -19.56 17.39
N GLY A 672 -19.99 -19.85 17.36
CA GLY A 672 -20.96 -19.30 18.28
C GLY A 672 -21.22 -20.37 19.33
N GLU A 673 -20.88 -20.05 20.58
CA GLU A 673 -21.18 -20.85 21.78
C GLU A 673 -20.35 -22.15 21.95
N GLY A 674 -19.09 -21.97 22.37
CA GLY A 674 -18.43 -22.95 23.24
C GLY A 674 -17.35 -23.85 22.62
N SER A 675 -17.13 -23.85 21.31
CA SER A 675 -15.96 -24.53 20.73
C SER A 675 -14.97 -23.52 20.18
N VAL A 676 -13.94 -23.24 20.98
CA VAL A 676 -12.64 -22.75 20.47
C VAL A 676 -12.30 -23.62 19.23
N PRO A 677 -11.88 -23.04 18.08
CA PRO A 677 -11.32 -23.87 17.00
C PRO A 677 -10.35 -24.84 17.66
N GLN A 678 -10.44 -26.16 17.41
CA GLN A 678 -9.53 -27.10 18.05
C GLN A 678 -8.12 -26.61 17.74
N VAL A 679 -7.54 -25.93 18.73
CA VAL A 679 -6.17 -25.49 18.77
C VAL A 679 -5.45 -26.82 18.65
N ALA A 680 -4.85 -27.07 17.48
CA ALA A 680 -4.02 -28.27 17.32
C ALA A 680 -3.13 -28.37 18.58
N ASP A 681 -2.86 -29.56 19.10
CA ASP A 681 -2.22 -29.75 20.43
C ASP A 681 -0.89 -28.95 20.64
N GLY A 682 -0.34 -28.30 19.60
CA GLY A 682 0.78 -27.35 19.64
C GLY A 682 0.45 -25.84 19.55
N ALA A 683 -0.78 -25.38 19.25
CA ALA A 683 -1.06 -23.94 19.10
C ALA A 683 -1.09 -23.17 20.44
N HIS A 684 -1.12 -23.87 21.58
CA HIS A 684 -0.81 -23.29 22.90
C HIS A 684 0.68 -22.90 23.06
N VAL A 685 1.57 -23.36 22.16
CA VAL A 685 3.01 -23.01 22.17
C VAL A 685 3.23 -21.58 21.69
N PHE A 686 2.34 -21.03 20.86
CA PHE A 686 2.44 -19.69 20.33
C PHE A 686 1.78 -18.65 21.25
N SER A 687 2.45 -17.52 21.44
CA SER A 687 2.00 -16.47 22.38
C SER A 687 1.98 -15.06 21.78
N THR A 688 2.46 -14.87 20.54
CA THR A 688 2.56 -13.55 19.93
C THR A 688 1.20 -13.01 19.51
N ARG A 689 0.94 -11.76 19.85
CA ARG A 689 -0.20 -10.99 19.35
C ARG A 689 0.18 -10.32 18.04
N ALA A 690 -0.61 -10.54 16.99
CA ALA A 690 -0.30 -10.01 15.67
C ALA A 690 -1.56 -9.51 14.94
N LEU A 691 -1.32 -8.53 14.07
CA LEU A 691 -2.31 -7.89 13.22
C LEU A 691 -1.72 -7.73 11.82
N GLN A 692 -2.40 -8.25 10.81
CA GLN A 692 -2.02 -8.14 9.41
C GLN A 692 -2.77 -6.95 8.78
N LEU A 693 -2.04 -5.93 8.30
CA LEU A 693 -2.64 -4.77 7.62
C LEU A 693 -2.21 -4.68 6.16
N SER A 694 -3.20 -4.62 5.25
CA SER A 694 -3.00 -4.48 3.81
C SER A 694 -3.66 -3.20 3.28
N ASN A 695 -2.86 -2.27 2.76
CA ASN A 695 -3.37 -1.16 1.94
C ASN A 695 -3.86 -1.69 0.61
N GLY A 696 -5.08 -1.33 0.23
CA GLY A 696 -5.60 -1.56 -1.12
C GLY A 696 -4.94 -0.62 -2.12
N THR A 697 -4.86 -1.01 -3.39
CA THR A 697 -4.26 -0.21 -4.45
C THR A 697 -5.14 0.97 -4.87
N GLY A 698 -4.53 2.11 -5.20
CA GLY A 698 -5.24 3.31 -5.64
C GLY A 698 -6.21 3.81 -4.57
N TYR A 699 -7.48 3.96 -4.95
CA TYR A 699 -8.53 4.58 -4.14
C TYR A 699 -9.17 3.65 -3.10
N LEU A 700 -8.63 2.45 -2.92
CA LEU A 700 -9.10 1.48 -1.93
C LEU A 700 -8.61 1.85 -0.50
N PRO A 701 -9.23 1.27 0.56
CA PRO A 701 -8.88 1.55 1.95
C PRO A 701 -7.40 1.38 2.29
N LYS A 702 -6.92 2.18 3.26
CA LYS A 702 -5.50 2.28 3.65
C LYS A 702 -5.26 1.95 5.14
N PRO A 703 -5.69 0.78 5.66
CA PRO A 703 -5.66 0.51 7.10
C PRO A 703 -4.25 0.52 7.70
N LEU A 704 -3.20 0.17 6.92
CA LEU A 704 -1.82 0.25 7.39
C LEU A 704 -1.38 1.70 7.64
N ASN A 705 -1.78 2.63 6.76
CA ASN A 705 -1.44 4.04 6.92
C ASN A 705 -2.13 4.64 8.15
N VAL A 706 -3.39 4.24 8.38
CA VAL A 706 -4.20 4.62 9.53
C VAL A 706 -3.58 4.07 10.83
N GLY A 707 -3.19 2.79 10.86
CA GLY A 707 -2.55 2.17 12.02
C GLY A 707 -1.23 2.85 12.41
N LYS A 708 -0.37 3.15 11.42
CA LYS A 708 0.86 3.95 11.65
C LYS A 708 0.55 5.34 12.22
N ALA A 709 -0.39 6.06 11.62
CA ALA A 709 -0.76 7.40 12.06
C ALA A 709 -1.31 7.41 13.50
N LEU A 710 -2.12 6.41 13.85
CA LEU A 710 -2.62 6.22 15.21
C LEU A 710 -1.48 6.05 16.20
N LEU A 711 -0.56 5.10 15.96
CA LEU A 711 0.57 4.83 16.85
C LEU A 711 1.45 6.09 17.02
N TYR A 712 1.80 6.79 15.94
CA TYR A 712 2.58 8.03 16.03
C TYR A 712 1.84 9.14 16.78
N SER A 713 0.51 9.18 16.68
CA SER A 713 -0.32 10.20 17.35
C SER A 713 -0.57 9.92 18.83
N LEU A 714 -0.47 8.66 19.28
CA LEU A 714 -0.74 8.28 20.68
C LEU A 714 0.49 8.32 21.57
N MET A 715 1.68 8.00 21.05
CA MET A 715 2.89 7.97 21.88
C MET A 715 3.13 9.32 22.56
N GLY A 716 3.51 9.24 23.85
CA GLY A 716 3.72 10.38 24.74
C GLY A 716 5.06 10.32 25.47
N ASN A 717 5.08 10.82 26.71
CA ASN A 717 6.31 11.00 27.48
C ASN A 717 7.06 9.67 27.71
N GLY A 718 8.37 9.69 27.46
CA GLY A 718 9.28 8.55 27.65
C GLY A 718 9.14 7.44 26.61
N ALA A 719 8.14 7.51 25.72
CA ALA A 719 7.98 6.56 24.62
C ALA A 719 9.12 6.69 23.61
N VAL A 720 9.36 5.63 22.84
CA VAL A 720 10.37 5.59 21.78
C VAL A 720 9.73 5.16 20.47
N ILE A 721 10.07 5.85 19.38
CA ILE A 721 9.70 5.48 18.02
C ILE A 721 10.97 5.43 17.16
N LYS A 722 11.24 4.28 16.54
CA LYS A 722 12.38 4.06 15.65
C LYS A 722 11.85 3.72 14.26
N VAL A 723 12.27 4.49 13.25
CA VAL A 723 11.70 4.41 11.90
C VAL A 723 12.79 4.48 10.81
N PRO A 724 13.63 3.44 10.68
CA PRO A 724 14.43 3.28 9.47
C PRO A 724 13.52 3.00 8.27
N ASP A 725 13.73 3.75 7.18
CA ASP A 725 13.07 3.48 5.91
C ASP A 725 13.92 3.95 4.73
N SER A 726 13.86 3.18 3.64
CA SER A 726 14.46 3.52 2.35
C SER A 726 13.91 4.77 1.67
N LEU A 727 12.65 5.13 1.95
CA LEU A 727 11.89 6.14 1.23
C LEU A 727 11.16 7.05 2.22
N TRP A 728 11.81 8.16 2.55
CA TRP A 728 11.28 9.20 3.42
C TRP A 728 10.93 10.45 2.61
N ASN A 729 9.64 10.69 2.37
CA ASN A 729 9.18 11.92 1.73
C ASN A 729 7.80 12.43 2.21
N SER A 730 7.16 11.76 3.18
CA SER A 730 5.89 12.18 3.76
C SER A 730 6.07 13.21 4.88
N PHE A 731 5.68 14.46 4.63
CA PHE A 731 5.64 15.51 5.65
C PHE A 731 4.50 15.29 6.66
N MET A 732 3.48 14.51 6.30
CA MET A 732 2.39 14.19 7.22
C MET A 732 2.87 13.25 8.32
N TYR A 733 3.62 12.19 7.97
CA TYR A 733 4.24 11.32 8.98
C TYR A 733 5.30 12.05 9.80
N ALA A 734 6.14 12.88 9.17
CA ALA A 734 7.09 13.70 9.90
C ALA A 734 6.42 14.68 10.87
N GLY A 735 5.29 15.29 10.47
CA GLY A 735 4.48 16.14 11.35
C GLY A 735 3.98 15.37 12.57
N LEU A 736 3.40 14.17 12.37
CA LEU A 736 2.97 13.31 13.48
C LEU A 736 4.12 12.96 14.45
N LEU A 737 5.30 12.65 13.90
CA LEU A 737 6.47 12.31 14.70
C LEU A 737 7.03 13.51 15.47
N VAL A 738 7.09 14.71 14.86
CA VAL A 738 7.44 15.94 15.59
C VAL A 738 6.41 16.22 16.68
N GLY A 739 5.13 16.02 16.40
CA GLY A 739 4.08 16.10 17.42
C GLY A 739 4.30 15.12 18.56
N ALA A 740 4.77 13.90 18.29
CA ALA A 740 5.16 12.95 19.33
C ALA A 740 6.35 13.45 20.16
N CYS A 741 7.38 14.03 19.53
CA CYS A 741 8.49 14.66 20.24
C CYS A 741 8.02 15.77 21.18
N LEU A 742 7.09 16.61 20.74
CA LEU A 742 6.50 17.69 21.55
C LEU A 742 5.64 17.17 22.72
N ARG A 743 5.28 15.87 22.74
CA ARG A 743 4.63 15.17 23.86
C ARG A 743 5.61 14.38 24.72
N GLY A 744 6.91 14.46 24.45
CA GLY A 744 7.95 13.76 25.21
C GLY A 744 8.40 12.42 24.65
N THR A 745 8.03 12.09 23.40
CA THR A 745 8.52 10.86 22.74
C THR A 745 9.92 11.07 22.16
N GLN A 746 10.74 10.03 22.22
CA GLN A 746 12.08 9.99 21.64
C GLN A 746 12.02 9.31 20.26
N VAL A 747 12.25 10.08 19.20
CA VAL A 747 12.06 9.65 17.81
C VAL A 747 13.39 9.61 17.07
N LEU A 748 13.68 8.44 16.47
CA LEU A 748 14.84 8.21 15.61
C LEU A 748 14.36 7.93 14.19
N ILE A 749 14.72 8.82 13.27
CA ILE A 749 14.45 8.69 11.83
C ILE A 749 15.77 8.35 11.15
N VAL A 750 15.79 7.24 10.40
CA VAL A 750 16.94 6.85 9.59
C VAL A 750 16.52 6.76 8.13
N THR A 751 17.25 7.45 7.25
CA THR A 751 17.00 7.49 5.80
C THR A 751 18.32 7.30 5.05
N PRO A 752 18.33 6.76 3.81
CA PRO A 752 19.58 6.55 3.10
C PRO A 752 20.25 7.84 2.64
N ALA A 753 21.58 7.87 2.69
CA ALA A 753 22.37 8.81 1.90
C ALA A 753 22.26 8.49 0.40
N ALA A 754 22.64 9.44 -0.46
CA ALA A 754 22.49 9.32 -1.91
C ALA A 754 23.13 8.04 -2.50
N LEU A 755 24.27 7.60 -1.98
CA LEU A 755 24.98 6.39 -2.44
C LEU A 755 24.37 5.08 -1.94
N ASN A 756 23.57 5.13 -0.87
CA ASN A 756 22.97 3.97 -0.21
C ASN A 756 21.48 3.83 -0.54
N MET A 757 20.96 4.63 -1.48
CA MET A 757 19.56 4.56 -1.87
C MET A 757 19.28 3.30 -2.72
N PRO A 758 18.21 2.56 -2.41
CA PRO A 758 17.71 1.48 -3.25
C PRO A 758 17.29 1.94 -4.65
N SER A 759 16.73 3.15 -4.73
CA SER A 759 16.27 3.81 -5.96
C SER A 759 16.80 5.25 -6.01
N TYR A 760 17.49 5.60 -7.10
CA TYR A 760 18.15 6.90 -7.28
C TYR A 760 17.32 7.83 -8.20
N GLY A 761 16.04 7.97 -7.92
CA GLY A 761 15.19 8.88 -8.70
C GLY A 761 15.35 10.33 -8.21
N ALA A 762 15.59 11.26 -9.13
CA ALA A 762 15.72 12.69 -8.81
C ALA A 762 14.50 13.27 -8.06
N PRO A 763 13.25 12.88 -8.38
CA PRO A 763 12.08 13.28 -7.60
C PRO A 763 12.13 12.89 -6.12
N GLN A 764 12.50 11.63 -5.85
CA GLN A 764 12.57 11.10 -4.50
C GLN A 764 13.69 11.79 -3.71
N LEU A 765 14.87 11.94 -4.31
CA LEU A 765 15.99 12.67 -3.71
C LEU A 765 15.60 14.11 -3.32
N SER A 766 14.89 14.81 -4.21
CA SER A 766 14.43 16.18 -3.97
C SER A 766 13.57 16.27 -2.71
N ARG A 767 12.56 15.40 -2.58
CA ARG A 767 11.64 15.46 -1.43
C ARG A 767 12.25 14.92 -0.16
N SER A 768 13.10 13.91 -0.23
CA SER A 768 13.87 13.43 0.93
C SER A 768 14.77 14.53 1.48
N TRP A 769 15.49 15.25 0.61
CA TRP A 769 16.30 16.38 1.04
C TRP A 769 15.47 17.50 1.66
N GLU A 770 14.34 17.88 1.04
CA GLU A 770 13.45 18.91 1.59
C GLU A 770 12.94 18.50 2.97
N LEU A 771 12.45 17.26 3.12
CA LEU A 771 11.94 16.76 4.39
C LEU A 771 13.00 16.77 5.49
N THR A 772 14.17 16.18 5.21
CA THR A 772 15.28 16.12 6.16
C THR A 772 15.75 17.51 6.55
N SER A 773 15.77 18.47 5.61
CA SER A 773 16.07 19.86 5.93
C SER A 773 15.08 20.49 6.91
N ARG A 774 13.78 20.19 6.77
CA ARG A 774 12.74 20.73 7.66
C ARG A 774 12.86 20.14 9.05
N LEU A 775 13.21 18.85 9.14
CA LEU A 775 13.44 18.21 10.43
C LEU A 775 14.66 18.79 11.17
N LEU A 776 15.73 19.16 10.46
CA LEU A 776 16.85 19.88 11.07
C LEU A 776 16.41 21.25 11.59
N MET A 777 15.65 22.03 10.82
CA MET A 777 15.10 23.31 11.29
C MET A 777 14.19 23.16 12.51
N VAL A 778 13.38 22.09 12.56
CA VAL A 778 12.56 21.76 13.73
C VAL A 778 13.43 21.49 14.94
N ARG A 779 14.48 20.68 14.79
CA ARG A 779 15.41 20.39 15.90
C ARG A 779 16.09 21.65 16.41
N ASP A 780 16.53 22.53 15.52
CA ASP A 780 17.20 23.77 15.91
C ASP A 780 16.25 24.75 16.61
N ALA A 781 15.00 24.85 16.15
CA ALA A 781 14.02 25.79 16.70
C ALA A 781 13.30 25.28 17.95
N LEU A 782 12.99 23.97 17.99
CA LEU A 782 12.15 23.33 19.02
C LEU A 782 12.93 22.34 19.89
N GLY A 783 14.25 22.16 19.71
CA GLY A 783 15.05 21.21 20.49
C GLY A 783 14.99 21.43 22.00
N GLY A 784 15.02 22.69 22.45
CA GLY A 784 14.81 23.05 23.86
C GLY A 784 13.45 22.60 24.39
N PRO A 785 12.33 23.10 23.83
CA PRO A 785 10.99 22.64 24.22
C PRO A 785 10.74 21.14 24.12
N ILE A 786 11.29 20.47 23.09
CA ILE A 786 11.22 19.00 22.95
C ILE A 786 11.95 18.33 24.12
N GLY A 787 13.16 18.78 24.45
CA GLY A 787 13.92 18.26 25.58
C GLY A 787 13.26 18.52 26.94
N GLU A 788 12.65 19.69 27.14
CA GLU A 788 11.87 20.02 28.35
C GLU A 788 10.67 19.09 28.54
N ALA A 789 10.05 18.65 27.45
CA ALA A 789 8.98 17.65 27.47
C ALA A 789 9.49 16.20 27.67
N GLY A 790 10.81 15.97 27.73
CA GLY A 790 11.41 14.64 27.80
C GLY A 790 11.58 13.93 26.45
N GLY A 791 11.28 14.63 25.35
CA GLY A 791 11.32 14.12 24.00
C GLY A 791 12.69 14.28 23.34
N MET A 792 12.82 13.69 22.16
CA MET A 792 14.03 13.81 21.35
C MET A 792 13.68 13.63 19.87
N LEU A 793 14.30 14.42 18.99
CA LEU A 793 14.21 14.26 17.55
C LEU A 793 15.61 14.08 16.97
N GLN A 794 15.91 12.88 16.46
CA GLN A 794 17.18 12.58 15.81
C GLN A 794 16.95 12.08 14.39
N VAL A 795 17.72 12.64 13.46
CA VAL A 795 17.66 12.28 12.05
C VAL A 795 19.05 11.86 11.60
N GLY A 796 19.15 10.63 11.09
CA GLY A 796 20.39 10.02 10.66
C GLY A 796 20.36 9.60 9.21
N LEU A 797 21.53 9.65 8.57
CA LEU A 797 21.75 9.13 7.23
C LEU A 797 22.48 7.79 7.30
N TYR A 798 21.93 6.78 6.64
CA TYR A 798 22.61 5.52 6.42
C TYR A 798 23.67 5.72 5.32
N THR A 799 24.95 5.65 5.73
CA THR A 799 26.13 6.06 4.94
C THR A 799 27.18 4.96 4.86
N LEU A 800 26.76 3.69 4.92
CA LEU A 800 27.72 2.59 4.98
C LEU A 800 28.57 2.52 3.69
N PRO A 801 29.90 2.44 3.80
CA PRO A 801 30.77 2.14 2.67
C PRO A 801 30.61 0.67 2.24
N PRO A 802 31.23 0.26 1.12
CA PRO A 802 31.32 -1.16 0.78
C PRO A 802 31.93 -1.98 1.93
N ASP A 803 31.34 -3.14 2.22
CA ASP A 803 31.81 -4.05 3.27
C ASP A 803 33.12 -4.72 2.85
N GLN A 804 34.27 -4.22 3.31
CA GLN A 804 35.59 -4.75 2.91
C GLN A 804 35.95 -6.06 3.62
N ARG A 805 35.40 -6.30 4.82
CA ARG A 805 35.66 -7.49 5.66
C ARG A 805 34.36 -8.20 6.04
N GLY A 806 33.34 -8.14 5.18
CA GLY A 806 32.01 -8.65 5.50
C GLY A 806 31.37 -7.91 6.70
N LEU A 807 30.66 -8.65 7.56
CA LEU A 807 29.96 -8.08 8.73
C LEU A 807 30.90 -7.32 9.68
N ALA A 808 32.16 -7.72 9.79
CA ALA A 808 33.16 -7.04 10.62
C ALA A 808 33.37 -5.56 10.24
N SER A 809 33.19 -5.18 8.97
CA SER A 809 33.25 -3.78 8.55
C SER A 809 32.13 -2.95 9.20
N ARG A 810 30.93 -3.52 9.35
CA ARG A 810 29.79 -2.86 9.99
C ARG A 810 29.95 -2.81 11.50
N ALA A 811 30.42 -3.90 12.11
CA ALA A 811 30.73 -3.93 13.54
C ALA A 811 31.80 -2.89 13.91
N GLN A 812 32.84 -2.72 13.09
CA GLN A 812 33.82 -1.65 13.28
C GLN A 812 33.18 -0.26 13.18
N THR A 813 32.37 -0.03 12.13
CA THR A 813 31.64 1.25 11.96
C THR A 813 30.75 1.53 13.18
N TRP A 814 30.11 0.48 13.71
CA TRP A 814 29.27 0.59 14.90
C TRP A 814 30.04 1.12 16.11
N ILE A 815 31.21 0.54 16.40
CA ILE A 815 32.05 0.94 17.54
C ILE A 815 32.48 2.41 17.40
N GLU A 816 32.93 2.79 16.20
CA GLU A 816 33.36 4.15 15.91
C GLU A 816 32.23 5.18 16.10
N GLN A 817 31.04 4.90 15.56
CA GLN A 817 29.89 5.81 15.61
C GLN A 817 29.24 5.88 17.00
N VAL A 818 29.06 4.74 17.68
CA VAL A 818 28.51 4.70 19.04
C VAL A 818 29.44 5.37 20.03
N GLY A 819 30.76 5.22 19.89
CA GLY A 819 31.75 5.93 20.69
C GLY A 819 31.67 7.46 20.55
N GLN A 820 31.22 7.97 19.40
CA GLN A 820 31.12 9.40 19.10
C GLN A 820 29.73 9.99 19.40
N THR A 821 28.71 9.17 19.65
CA THR A 821 27.32 9.62 19.70
C THR A 821 26.73 9.54 21.11
N VAL A 822 26.86 10.64 21.87
CA VAL A 822 26.45 10.72 23.29
C VAL A 822 24.96 10.37 23.51
N PHE A 823 24.07 10.89 22.67
CA PHE A 823 22.63 10.66 22.86
C PHE A 823 22.23 9.19 22.69
N LEU A 824 22.94 8.43 21.84
CA LEU A 824 22.64 7.00 21.63
C LEU A 824 22.91 6.22 22.90
N LYS A 825 24.04 6.47 23.57
CA LYS A 825 24.36 5.85 24.87
C LYS A 825 23.36 6.24 25.96
N GLY A 826 22.86 7.47 25.95
CA GLY A 826 21.79 7.91 26.86
C GLY A 826 20.46 7.22 26.62
N LEU A 827 20.07 7.05 25.36
CA LEU A 827 18.82 6.38 24.97
C LEU A 827 18.89 4.85 25.16
N MET A 828 20.04 4.26 24.81
CA MET A 828 20.32 2.83 24.80
C MET A 828 21.53 2.55 25.70
N PRO A 829 21.36 2.65 27.03
CA PRO A 829 22.46 2.44 27.98
C PRO A 829 23.09 1.04 27.88
N PHE A 830 22.34 0.08 27.31
CA PHE A 830 22.85 -1.25 27.01
C PHE A 830 23.95 -1.28 25.94
N PHE A 831 24.20 -0.21 25.20
CA PHE A 831 25.28 -0.14 24.20
C PHE A 831 26.66 -0.33 24.81
N ASP A 832 26.91 0.22 26.01
CA ASP A 832 28.19 0.02 26.70
C ASP A 832 28.41 -1.47 27.07
N ASN A 833 27.32 -2.19 27.36
CA ASN A 833 27.38 -3.63 27.65
C ASN A 833 27.47 -4.50 26.38
N ALA A 834 26.96 -3.99 25.25
CA ALA A 834 26.96 -4.67 23.96
C ALA A 834 28.28 -4.48 23.20
N GLU A 835 29.00 -3.39 23.44
CA GLU A 835 30.26 -3.05 22.77
C GLU A 835 31.29 -4.20 22.74
N PRO A 836 31.51 -4.99 23.82
CA PRO A 836 32.43 -6.13 23.76
C PRO A 836 32.03 -7.21 22.75
N ALA A 837 30.72 -7.48 22.58
CA ALA A 837 30.24 -8.45 21.60
C ALA A 837 30.42 -7.92 20.17
N VAL A 838 30.19 -6.61 19.97
CA VAL A 838 30.42 -5.97 18.66
C VAL A 838 31.91 -5.92 18.32
N ALA A 839 32.77 -5.65 19.32
CA ALA A 839 34.22 -5.65 19.17
C ALA A 839 34.76 -7.02 18.75
N ASP A 840 34.24 -8.10 19.35
CA ASP A 840 34.55 -9.46 18.96
C ASP A 840 34.14 -9.73 17.50
N ALA A 841 32.90 -9.39 17.12
CA ALA A 841 32.43 -9.51 15.74
C ALA A 841 33.26 -8.70 14.72
N ALA A 842 33.86 -7.57 15.12
CA ALA A 842 34.73 -6.76 14.26
C ALA A 842 36.09 -7.45 13.94
N THR A 843 36.45 -8.51 14.68
CA THR A 843 37.67 -9.30 14.44
C THR A 843 37.45 -10.43 13.42
N HIS A 844 36.22 -10.89 13.23
CA HIS A 844 35.87 -12.00 12.35
C HIS A 844 35.76 -11.55 10.88
N ALA A 845 36.85 -11.68 10.12
CA ALA A 845 36.86 -11.30 8.70
C ALA A 845 35.94 -12.20 7.87
N GLY A 846 34.92 -11.60 7.26
CA GLY A 846 34.00 -12.25 6.34
C GLY A 846 34.25 -11.94 4.86
N VAL A 847 33.35 -12.40 4.00
CA VAL A 847 33.44 -12.18 2.55
C VAL A 847 33.08 -10.73 2.21
N PRO A 848 33.90 -10.03 1.41
CA PRO A 848 33.62 -8.65 1.01
C PRO A 848 32.32 -8.49 0.20
N GLY A 849 31.66 -7.34 0.35
CA GLY A 849 30.53 -6.93 -0.48
C GLY A 849 30.96 -6.23 -1.76
N ALA A 850 30.22 -6.43 -2.85
CA ALA A 850 30.54 -5.90 -4.19
C ALA A 850 30.26 -4.39 -4.38
N GLY A 851 29.79 -3.67 -3.35
CA GLY A 851 29.43 -2.25 -3.42
C GLY A 851 28.87 -1.74 -2.09
N PRO A 852 28.56 -0.42 -2.00
CA PRO A 852 27.95 0.14 -0.81
C PRO A 852 26.57 -0.49 -0.58
N PRO A 853 26.23 -0.91 0.65
CA PRO A 853 24.96 -1.53 0.92
C PRO A 853 23.83 -0.50 0.81
N LYS A 854 22.67 -0.96 0.35
CA LYS A 854 21.47 -0.13 0.19
C LYS A 854 20.55 -0.31 1.38
N LEU A 855 20.11 0.77 2.01
CA LEU A 855 19.11 0.70 3.08
C LEU A 855 17.74 0.39 2.48
N HIS A 856 17.24 -0.83 2.68
CA HIS A 856 15.90 -1.24 2.29
C HIS A 856 15.08 -1.85 3.44
N GLN A 857 15.59 -1.75 4.68
CA GLN A 857 14.94 -2.24 5.87
C GLN A 857 13.71 -1.39 6.22
N LYS A 858 12.53 -2.01 6.22
CA LYS A 858 11.21 -1.40 6.51
C LYS A 858 10.64 -1.94 7.80
N VAL A 859 11.45 -1.79 8.85
CA VAL A 859 11.17 -2.29 10.19
C VAL A 859 11.00 -1.07 11.09
N GLN A 860 9.93 -1.04 11.87
CA GLN A 860 9.70 0.02 12.83
C GLN A 860 9.48 -0.56 14.21
N PHE A 861 9.93 0.16 15.22
CA PHE A 861 9.72 -0.22 16.61
C PHE A 861 9.12 0.95 17.38
N ILE A 862 8.04 0.70 18.09
CA ILE A 862 7.34 1.67 18.92
C ILE A 862 7.18 1.07 20.31
N ALA A 863 7.54 1.82 21.34
CA ALA A 863 7.34 1.39 22.72
C ALA A 863 6.95 2.57 23.61
N THR A 864 6.09 2.30 24.57
CA THR A 864 5.75 3.23 25.66
C THR A 864 6.93 3.42 26.62
N GLY A 865 6.93 4.50 27.40
CA GLY A 865 7.98 4.77 28.40
C GLY A 865 8.13 3.69 29.48
N PRO A 866 7.03 3.19 30.09
CA PRO A 866 7.10 2.08 31.04
C PRO A 866 7.74 0.82 30.43
N PHE A 867 7.45 0.51 29.17
CA PHE A 867 8.10 -0.59 28.46
C PHE A 867 9.60 -0.31 28.24
N TRP A 868 9.93 0.83 27.64
CA TRP A 868 11.30 1.17 27.24
C TRP A 868 12.26 1.19 28.42
N SER A 869 11.85 1.79 29.55
CA SER A 869 12.68 1.89 30.75
C SER A 869 13.10 0.53 31.35
N ARG A 870 12.29 -0.52 31.15
CA ARG A 870 12.58 -1.88 31.63
C ARG A 870 13.46 -2.64 30.64
N VAL A 871 13.19 -2.50 29.34
CA VAL A 871 13.93 -3.19 28.29
C VAL A 871 15.32 -2.61 28.14
N SER A 872 15.48 -1.28 28.11
CA SER A 872 16.78 -0.65 27.90
C SER A 872 17.77 -0.89 29.05
N ALA A 873 17.28 -1.21 30.25
CA ALA A 873 18.08 -1.53 31.42
C ALA A 873 18.38 -3.04 31.58
N ALA A 874 17.98 -3.91 30.64
CA ALA A 874 18.14 -5.35 30.78
C ALA A 874 19.63 -5.78 30.69
N PRO A 875 20.17 -6.58 31.63
CA PRO A 875 21.56 -7.05 31.57
C PRO A 875 21.80 -8.06 30.43
N GLU A 876 20.76 -8.73 29.92
CA GLU A 876 20.86 -9.74 28.86
C GLU A 876 21.24 -9.16 27.49
N TRP A 877 21.21 -7.83 27.32
CA TRP A 877 21.53 -7.17 26.06
C TRP A 877 22.90 -7.55 25.48
N ARG A 878 23.89 -7.83 26.33
CA ARG A 878 25.20 -8.32 25.87
C ARG A 878 25.06 -9.67 25.14
N GLN A 879 24.41 -10.64 25.79
CA GLN A 879 24.19 -11.95 25.20
C GLN A 879 23.26 -11.86 23.99
N PHE A 880 22.24 -10.99 24.07
CA PHE A 880 21.29 -10.81 22.97
C PHE A 880 21.95 -10.23 21.71
N MET A 881 22.80 -9.20 21.87
CA MET A 881 23.58 -8.65 20.76
C MET A 881 24.60 -9.67 20.22
N ASP A 882 25.27 -10.42 21.10
CA ASP A 882 26.22 -11.46 20.70
C ASP A 882 25.56 -12.57 19.85
N THR A 883 24.45 -13.14 20.34
CA THR A 883 23.69 -14.15 19.58
C THR A 883 23.15 -13.57 18.27
N TYR A 884 22.74 -12.30 18.28
CA TYR A 884 22.29 -11.61 17.07
C TYR A 884 23.42 -11.46 16.04
N LEU A 885 24.62 -11.06 16.45
CA LEU A 885 25.78 -10.93 15.56
C LEU A 885 26.20 -12.28 14.98
N ARG A 886 26.19 -13.35 15.79
CA ARG A 886 26.43 -14.73 15.32
C ARG A 886 25.37 -15.18 14.30
N TYR A 887 24.09 -14.86 14.54
CA TYR A 887 23.02 -15.11 13.58
C TYR A 887 23.23 -14.34 12.28
N ARG A 888 23.61 -13.06 12.36
CA ARG A 888 23.92 -12.24 11.18
C ARG A 888 25.13 -12.74 10.42
N GLU A 889 26.17 -13.20 11.11
CA GLU A 889 27.36 -13.78 10.47
C GLU A 889 27.01 -15.06 9.71
N ALA A 890 26.24 -15.96 10.32
CA ALA A 890 25.78 -17.20 9.69
C ALA A 890 24.94 -16.94 8.43
N THR A 891 24.22 -15.82 8.38
CA THR A 891 23.33 -15.46 7.29
C THR A 891 23.93 -14.44 6.31
N TYR A 892 25.11 -13.87 6.58
CA TYR A 892 25.64 -12.69 5.87
C TYR A 892 26.02 -12.91 4.40
N ASN A 893 26.35 -14.14 4.01
CA ASN A 893 26.83 -14.45 2.66
C ASN A 893 26.45 -15.85 2.19
N SER A 894 25.26 -16.31 2.56
CA SER A 894 24.87 -17.68 2.33
C SER A 894 24.28 -17.84 0.92
N GLY A 895 25.14 -18.01 -0.09
CA GLY A 895 24.75 -18.53 -1.42
C GLY A 895 24.18 -19.97 -1.37
N LYS A 896 23.93 -20.51 -0.17
CA LYS A 896 23.31 -21.79 0.23
C LYS A 896 22.56 -21.55 1.56
N SER A 897 21.67 -22.44 1.99
CA SER A 897 21.04 -22.36 3.33
C SER A 897 22.07 -22.21 4.46
N ALA A 898 21.85 -21.27 5.39
CA ALA A 898 22.70 -21.01 6.53
C ALA A 898 22.56 -22.12 7.58
N LYS A 899 23.54 -23.03 7.65
CA LYS A 899 23.55 -24.12 8.64
C LYS A 899 23.63 -23.54 10.07
N GLY A 900 22.69 -23.92 10.94
CA GLY A 900 22.65 -23.52 12.35
C GLY A 900 21.99 -22.16 12.62
N ALA A 901 21.51 -21.46 11.60
CA ALA A 901 20.79 -20.19 11.75
C ALA A 901 19.45 -20.36 12.50
N ASP A 902 18.79 -21.51 12.33
CA ASP A 902 17.56 -21.91 13.01
C ASP A 902 17.72 -22.06 14.54
N VAL A 903 18.87 -22.60 14.97
CA VAL A 903 19.22 -22.72 16.39
C VAL A 903 19.43 -21.33 17.00
N LEU A 904 20.18 -20.46 16.31
CA LEU A 904 20.44 -19.08 16.75
C LEU A 904 19.16 -18.23 16.75
N GLU A 905 18.29 -18.41 15.77
CA GLU A 905 16.96 -17.77 15.72
C GLU A 905 16.13 -18.16 16.95
N THR A 906 16.14 -19.45 17.32
CA THR A 906 15.43 -19.94 18.51
C THR A 906 16.02 -19.36 19.79
N GLU A 907 17.35 -19.28 19.88
CA GLU A 907 18.05 -18.65 21.02
C GLU A 907 17.72 -17.15 21.13
N LEU A 908 17.63 -16.42 20.02
CA LEU A 908 17.19 -15.02 19.99
C LEU A 908 15.78 -14.86 20.54
N ALA A 909 14.84 -15.72 20.15
CA ALA A 909 13.48 -15.70 20.66
C ALA A 909 13.44 -15.99 22.18
N GLN A 910 14.27 -16.91 22.67
CA GLN A 910 14.37 -17.21 24.10
C GLN A 910 14.91 -16.02 24.91
N LEU A 911 15.98 -15.37 24.43
CA LEU A 911 16.58 -14.19 25.06
C LEU A 911 15.59 -13.01 25.06
N ALA A 912 14.88 -12.82 23.95
CA ALA A 912 13.79 -11.85 23.87
C ALA A 912 12.70 -12.16 24.92
N GLY A 913 12.33 -13.42 25.10
CA GLY A 913 11.41 -13.88 26.15
C GLY A 913 11.88 -13.54 27.56
N GLN A 914 13.18 -13.72 27.86
CA GLN A 914 13.78 -13.38 29.16
C GLN A 914 13.75 -11.87 29.44
N ILE A 915 14.08 -11.05 28.44
CA ILE A 915 14.00 -9.59 28.55
C ILE A 915 12.54 -9.18 28.78
N TYR A 916 11.60 -9.75 28.01
CA TYR A 916 10.19 -9.42 28.09
C TYR A 916 9.53 -9.76 29.44
N GLN A 917 10.03 -10.77 30.18
CA GLN A 917 9.52 -11.06 31.54
C GLN A 917 9.63 -9.86 32.50
N ARG A 918 10.56 -8.92 32.25
CA ARG A 918 10.70 -7.69 33.05
C ARG A 918 9.58 -6.68 32.82
N VAL A 919 8.89 -6.81 31.69
CA VAL A 919 7.82 -5.91 31.26
C VAL A 919 6.45 -6.52 31.53
N ARG A 920 6.37 -7.84 31.65
CA ARG A 920 5.12 -8.55 31.89
C ARG A 920 4.42 -8.03 33.16
N GLY A 921 3.19 -7.55 33.01
CA GLY A 921 2.39 -7.02 34.11
C GLY A 921 2.77 -5.62 34.57
N VAL A 922 3.70 -4.93 33.90
CA VAL A 922 3.99 -3.52 34.17
C VAL A 922 2.85 -2.66 33.60
N PRO A 923 2.14 -1.86 34.44
CA PRO A 923 1.06 -1.01 33.96
C PRO A 923 1.54 -0.01 32.90
N GLY A 924 0.73 0.17 31.87
CA GLY A 924 1.02 1.10 30.77
C GLY A 924 2.19 0.69 29.86
N ALA A 925 2.71 -0.53 30.00
CA ALA A 925 3.78 -1.03 29.15
C ALA A 925 3.22 -1.70 27.89
N ALA A 926 3.37 -1.03 26.76
CA ALA A 926 3.06 -1.54 25.43
C ALA A 926 4.25 -1.39 24.46
N SER A 927 4.31 -2.29 23.47
CA SER A 927 5.30 -2.27 22.39
C SER A 927 4.75 -2.84 21.09
N TYR A 928 5.28 -2.37 19.96
CA TYR A 928 4.92 -2.83 18.63
C TYR A 928 6.15 -2.88 17.74
N ALA A 929 6.31 -3.99 17.02
CA ALA A 929 7.14 -4.06 15.83
C ALA A 929 6.24 -4.05 14.58
N ILE A 930 6.66 -3.31 13.55
CA ILE A 930 5.99 -3.26 12.25
C ILE A 930 6.97 -3.70 11.18
N VAL A 931 6.67 -4.78 10.46
CA VAL A 931 7.55 -5.32 9.41
C VAL A 931 6.74 -5.66 8.16
N GLY A 932 7.28 -5.29 7.00
CA GLY A 932 6.64 -5.56 5.71
C GLY A 932 7.26 -4.81 4.55
N SER A 933 6.41 -4.33 3.65
CA SER A 933 6.79 -3.69 2.38
C SER A 933 6.51 -2.18 2.34
N GLN A 934 6.00 -1.63 3.43
CA GLN A 934 5.50 -0.26 3.58
C GLN A 934 6.60 0.81 3.49
N ASN A 935 6.29 1.93 2.86
CA ASN A 935 7.17 3.09 2.74
C ASN A 935 6.72 4.25 3.65
N GLN A 936 7.56 5.28 3.76
CA GLN A 936 7.24 6.57 4.38
C GLN A 936 7.10 7.69 3.34
N ASP A 937 6.31 7.41 2.30
CA ASP A 937 6.09 8.30 1.17
C ASP A 937 4.61 8.56 0.83
N TYR A 938 4.34 9.63 0.07
CA TYR A 938 2.98 9.95 -0.37
C TYR A 938 2.40 8.92 -1.32
N ARG A 939 3.25 8.30 -2.12
CA ARG A 939 2.85 7.27 -3.08
C ARG A 939 2.30 6.03 -2.37
N GLY A 940 2.99 5.52 -1.35
CA GLY A 940 2.49 4.49 -0.42
C GLY A 940 1.24 4.92 0.33
N MET A 941 1.14 6.21 0.68
CA MET A 941 -0.05 6.75 1.33
C MET A 941 -1.31 6.71 0.44
N PHE A 942 -1.16 7.02 -0.86
CA PHE A 942 -2.28 7.31 -1.74
C PHE A 942 -2.54 6.23 -2.79
N MET A 943 -1.51 5.78 -3.49
CA MET A 943 -1.66 5.06 -4.76
C MET A 943 -1.23 3.60 -4.68
N ASP A 944 -0.26 3.28 -3.83
CA ASP A 944 0.30 1.94 -3.83
C ASP A 944 -0.45 1.00 -2.87
N GLY A 945 -0.53 -0.28 -3.25
CA GLY A 945 -0.88 -1.36 -2.34
C GLY A 945 0.35 -1.75 -1.54
N GLU A 946 0.24 -1.79 -0.22
CA GLU A 946 1.34 -2.10 0.71
C GLU A 946 0.84 -3.04 1.80
N VAL A 947 1.77 -3.72 2.48
CA VAL A 947 1.42 -4.68 3.53
C VAL A 947 2.45 -4.68 4.64
N ALA A 948 1.99 -4.84 5.87
CA ALA A 948 2.82 -5.10 7.04
C ALA A 948 2.09 -5.99 8.05
N VAL A 949 2.87 -6.60 8.93
CA VAL A 949 2.38 -7.18 10.19
C VAL A 949 2.80 -6.27 11.32
N VAL A 950 1.84 -5.93 12.18
CA VAL A 950 2.04 -5.25 13.46
C VAL A 950 1.95 -6.31 14.55
N PHE A 951 2.96 -6.45 15.39
CA PHE A 951 2.98 -7.47 16.44
C PHE A 951 3.62 -6.97 17.73
N SER A 952 3.18 -7.54 18.84
CA SER A 952 3.63 -7.23 20.20
C SER A 952 4.02 -8.52 20.93
N GLY A 953 4.66 -8.40 22.09
CA GLY A 953 5.20 -9.54 22.84
C GLY A 953 6.72 -9.62 22.77
N ALA A 954 7.27 -10.74 23.24
CA ALA A 954 8.72 -10.96 23.29
C ALA A 954 9.36 -10.87 21.91
N GLU A 955 8.71 -11.43 20.89
CA GLU A 955 9.21 -11.49 19.52
C GLU A 955 9.44 -10.10 18.90
N SER A 956 8.75 -9.06 19.40
CA SER A 956 8.97 -7.67 18.97
C SER A 956 10.36 -7.12 19.33
N LEU A 957 11.08 -7.75 20.26
CA LEU A 957 12.43 -7.36 20.65
C LEU A 957 13.51 -7.87 19.68
N VAL A 958 13.23 -8.88 18.86
CA VAL A 958 14.19 -9.39 17.86
C VAL A 958 14.43 -8.38 16.73
N PRO A 959 13.40 -7.74 16.13
CA PRO A 959 13.62 -6.60 15.26
C PRO A 959 14.30 -5.42 15.96
N LEU A 960 14.08 -5.23 17.27
CA LEU A 960 14.69 -4.13 18.02
C LEU A 960 16.22 -4.26 18.10
N VAL A 961 16.78 -5.45 18.37
CA VAL A 961 18.25 -5.62 18.44
C VAL A 961 18.91 -5.32 17.08
N ASP A 962 18.26 -5.70 15.98
CA ASP A 962 18.73 -5.36 14.63
C ASP A 962 18.64 -3.87 14.32
N ILE A 963 17.53 -3.20 14.67
CA ILE A 963 17.43 -1.73 14.55
C ILE A 963 18.51 -1.06 15.40
N ALA A 964 18.75 -1.54 16.62
CA ALA A 964 19.76 -0.97 17.52
C ALA A 964 21.19 -1.13 16.96
N PHE A 965 21.49 -2.26 16.32
CA PHE A 965 22.72 -2.42 15.56
C PHE A 965 22.78 -1.45 14.37
N LEU A 966 21.72 -1.34 13.58
CA LEU A 966 21.66 -0.42 12.44
C LEU A 966 21.88 1.04 12.88
N GLU A 967 21.20 1.50 13.92
CA GLU A 967 21.31 2.87 14.46
C GLU A 967 22.73 3.22 14.93
N GLY A 968 23.48 2.22 15.41
CA GLY A 968 24.89 2.39 15.74
C GLY A 968 25.78 2.49 14.51
N THR A 969 25.33 2.18 13.30
CA THR A 969 26.10 2.33 12.04
C THR A 969 25.75 3.59 11.24
N VAL A 970 24.85 4.42 11.76
CA VAL A 970 24.28 5.59 11.08
C VAL A 970 25.08 6.86 11.38
N THR A 971 25.23 7.72 10.36
CA THR A 971 25.74 9.08 10.57
C THR A 971 24.60 9.99 11.03
N TRP A 972 24.62 10.42 12.28
CA TRP A 972 23.62 11.33 12.84
C TRP A 972 23.90 12.78 12.45
N LEU A 973 22.94 13.41 11.75
CA LEU A 973 23.12 14.75 11.19
C LEU A 973 23.23 15.79 12.30
N GLN A 974 24.30 16.59 12.33
CA GLN A 974 24.42 17.72 13.28
C GLN A 974 24.10 19.07 12.62
N ASP A 975 24.30 19.17 11.31
CA ASP A 975 24.20 20.42 10.59
C ASP A 975 23.76 20.21 9.12
N ARG A 976 23.43 21.33 8.48
CA ARG A 976 23.00 21.40 7.08
C ARG A 976 24.11 21.06 6.08
N ALA A 977 25.36 21.40 6.36
CA ALA A 977 26.47 21.16 5.44
C ALA A 977 26.76 19.65 5.29
N THR A 978 26.64 18.90 6.38
CA THR A 978 26.73 17.45 6.39
C THR A 978 25.61 16.81 5.58
N LEU A 979 24.37 17.31 5.71
CA LEU A 979 23.24 16.88 4.89
C LEU A 979 23.52 17.11 3.40
N ASP A 980 23.86 18.34 3.01
CA ASP A 980 24.06 18.71 1.60
C ASP A 980 25.23 17.95 0.94
N ARG A 981 26.21 17.50 1.74
CA ARG A 981 27.31 16.64 1.27
C ARG A 981 26.87 15.21 1.00
N LEU A 982 26.03 14.64 1.85
CA LEU A 982 25.63 13.22 1.81
C LEU A 982 24.34 12.98 0.99
N LEU A 983 23.49 14.00 0.90
CA LEU A 983 22.27 14.06 0.12
C LEU A 983 22.19 15.48 -0.49
N PRO A 984 22.60 15.66 -1.75
CA PRO A 984 22.70 17.00 -2.34
C PRO A 984 21.35 17.72 -2.51
N PRO A 985 21.33 19.06 -2.40
CA PRO A 985 20.14 19.86 -2.64
C PRO A 985 19.60 19.70 -4.06
N PRO A 986 18.27 19.62 -4.24
CA PRO A 986 17.67 19.63 -5.56
C PRO A 986 17.70 21.03 -6.18
N SER A 987 17.55 21.09 -7.50
CA SER A 987 17.29 22.35 -8.19
C SER A 987 15.87 22.86 -7.90
N GLU A 988 15.66 24.18 -7.97
CA GLU A 988 14.33 24.80 -7.81
C GLU A 988 13.30 24.29 -8.83
N TYR A 989 13.77 23.99 -10.05
CA TYR A 989 12.93 23.38 -11.08
C TYR A 989 12.44 21.98 -10.66
N MET A 990 13.36 21.12 -10.19
CA MET A 990 13.02 19.78 -9.73
C MET A 990 12.03 19.86 -8.56
N ARG A 991 12.29 20.71 -7.57
CA ARG A 991 11.39 20.94 -6.43
C ARG A 991 9.95 21.23 -6.86
N ARG A 992 9.77 22.14 -7.83
CA ARG A 992 8.44 22.51 -8.35
C ARG A 992 7.78 21.36 -9.11
N LEU A 993 8.55 20.64 -9.93
CA LEU A 993 8.04 19.49 -10.68
C LEU A 993 7.53 18.39 -9.76
N VAL A 994 8.26 18.06 -8.69
CA VAL A 994 7.85 17.01 -7.75
C VAL A 994 6.60 17.40 -6.96
N ARG A 995 6.45 18.67 -6.60
CA ARG A 995 5.25 19.16 -5.91
C ARG A 995 3.98 19.00 -6.74
N VAL A 996 4.06 19.28 -8.06
CA VAL A 996 2.94 19.07 -8.99
C VAL A 996 2.68 17.57 -9.21
N GLY A 997 3.72 16.74 -9.18
CA GLY A 997 3.63 15.30 -9.42
C GLY A 997 3.43 14.41 -8.19
N LYS A 998 3.01 14.96 -7.04
CA LYS A 998 2.93 14.28 -5.72
C LYS A 998 2.21 12.91 -5.70
N ASP A 999 1.25 12.69 -6.61
CA ASP A 999 0.52 11.41 -6.73
C ASP A 999 1.28 10.34 -7.54
N GLY A 1000 2.17 10.75 -8.44
CA GLY A 1000 2.80 9.88 -9.43
C GLY A 1000 4.32 9.73 -9.30
N LEU A 1001 4.99 10.62 -8.56
CA LEU A 1001 6.44 10.67 -8.33
C LEU A 1001 6.74 10.38 -6.85
#